data_AF-A0A9J5ZM46-F1
#
_entry.id   AF-A0A9J5ZM46-F1
#
_cell.length_a   1.000
_cell.length_b   1.000
_cell.length_c   1.000
_cell.angle_alpha   90.00
_cell.angle_beta   90.00
_cell.angle_gamma   90.00
#
_symmetry.space_group_name_H-M   'P 1'
#
loop_
_entity.id
_entity.type
_entity.pdbx_description
1 polymer ?
#
loop_
_entity_poly.entity_id
_entity_poly.type
_entity_poly.pdbx_seq_one_letter_code
_entity_poly.pdbx_strand_id
1 'polypeptide(L)'
;MKQWFENLALTIIIRMLFGKEHDFEEGKRARNVMTNFFKLLGAFVVADFIPSLRWLDIGGYEKEMKKNAKEIDYILEKWLVEHKKKRSCGENKCEDDKDFMDIMLSLFEDAMDEDLAAIAKESLRLYPPGPLSAPHESIEDCIVGGYNIPKGTRVLFNLWKIQRDPTVWPEPDLFKPERFLTTQKDIDVKGNHFELIPFGAGRRICPGISSTLVLLHLTLANVLHAFEITRPSDEPIDMTASFGTKTTPLEVLIAPRLSPDFTKKGTTPPKVAGSWPIIGHLHLFNGSKMPHKTLGLMADKYGPIFTVKFGSHQVVVVNNRKIAQDCFTTNDKALASRPKSLALEVLGYNYALFGMGPYCPYWREMKKIVVLELLSNHRVQMHRHIREFEVKTSLKQIYTMMNGSPNTVKIEMNQWFENLTMNVIVRILFGKEHDFEVERARKAIRTFMNLFRVFVVADYMPSLRWLDIGGYEKEMKENAKEIDYILEKWLVEHKKKRSCGEKKSENDKDFMDIMLSLFEDAMDEDVAGFDADTIIKSTCLAMWAGGSDTIVVALIWILSLLLNNPHVMKKAQEEIDIQVGRNKFVDESHINNLVYLQAITKESLRLYPPGPLSVPHESMEDCTVDDYIIPKGTRVLFNLWMIQRDPTIWSEPDVFKPERFLTTHKDVDVKGKHFELIPFGAGRRICPGISTTLVLLHLTLANVLHAFEITRPYNEPIDMSANLGIKETPLESINVPEAAGAWPIIGHLHLLNAPQMPHKIFGQMAETYGPIFRLKLGVNEVVIVSDHKIAKECFTTNDRAFANRPKSIASEILGYNYAMFGLGPYGPYWREIRKIVTIEFLSARRIEMLKHVREFEVKSAVKETYEYWLKNNLKGAVKIEMKEWFGNLIMNTMVKLLFGVQYTGNEDEERSKAHKAIRRLFELLGAFVVADFLPYLRWLDIGGHEKAMKETAKEIDFIALQTAGTDTTIVTLIWIFSLLLNNHEALKKAQDELDTHIGKNRWVQESDIKNLVYLQAIVKESLRLYSPGPLLLPHESRIVLLVDMIYQKGRAY
;
A
#
# COMPACT_ATOMS: atom_id res chain seq x y z
N MET A 1 -14.56 -18.01 -27.96
CA MET A 1 -13.35 -17.22 -27.62
C MET A 1 -13.66 -15.79 -27.17
N LYS A 2 -13.84 -14.78 -28.05
CA LYS A 2 -14.01 -13.36 -27.62
C LYS A 2 -15.05 -13.17 -26.49
N GLN A 3 -16.26 -13.67 -26.69
CA GLN A 3 -17.37 -13.60 -25.73
C GLN A 3 -17.15 -14.40 -24.43
N TRP A 4 -16.18 -15.30 -24.38
CA TRP A 4 -15.75 -16.00 -23.15
C TRP A 4 -14.76 -15.15 -22.35
N PHE A 5 -13.81 -14.48 -23.02
CA PHE A 5 -12.92 -13.50 -22.41
C PHE A 5 -13.68 -12.30 -21.81
N GLU A 6 -14.68 -11.79 -22.54
CA GLU A 6 -15.54 -10.70 -22.08
C GLU A 6 -16.34 -11.10 -20.82
N ASN A 7 -16.91 -12.31 -20.78
CA ASN A 7 -17.59 -12.86 -19.61
C ASN A 7 -16.65 -13.06 -18.41
N LEU A 8 -15.43 -13.53 -18.63
CA LEU A 8 -14.43 -13.72 -17.59
C LEU A 8 -13.99 -12.38 -16.97
N ALA A 9 -13.75 -11.36 -17.81
CA ALA A 9 -13.39 -10.02 -17.38
C ALA A 9 -14.47 -9.36 -16.52
N LEU A 10 -15.75 -9.37 -16.96
CA LEU A 10 -16.86 -8.84 -16.16
C LEU A 10 -17.01 -9.56 -14.82
N THR A 11 -16.87 -10.89 -14.81
CA THR A 11 -17.01 -11.70 -13.59
C THR A 11 -15.92 -11.39 -12.56
N ILE A 12 -14.68 -11.16 -13.02
CA ILE A 12 -13.57 -10.74 -12.16
C ILE A 12 -13.80 -9.33 -11.59
N ILE A 13 -14.27 -8.38 -12.41
CA ILE A 13 -14.57 -7.00 -11.97
C ILE A 13 -15.67 -6.99 -10.89
N ILE A 14 -16.74 -7.77 -11.07
CA ILE A 14 -17.84 -7.86 -10.09
C ILE A 14 -17.37 -8.51 -8.77
N ARG A 15 -16.57 -9.60 -8.83
CA ARG A 15 -15.96 -10.21 -7.64
C ARG A 15 -15.00 -9.23 -6.92
N MET A 16 -14.15 -8.51 -7.65
CA MET A 16 -13.17 -7.56 -7.08
C MET A 16 -13.81 -6.36 -6.36
N LEU A 17 -14.92 -5.82 -6.86
CA LEU A 17 -15.52 -4.62 -6.30
C LEU A 17 -16.41 -4.88 -5.06
N PHE A 18 -17.06 -6.06 -4.98
CA PHE A 18 -18.16 -6.26 -4.02
C PHE A 18 -18.12 -7.54 -3.18
N GLY A 19 -17.20 -8.48 -3.41
CA GLY A 19 -16.82 -9.49 -2.41
C GLY A 19 -17.91 -10.48 -1.94
N LYS A 20 -18.89 -10.82 -2.77
CA LYS A 20 -19.84 -11.94 -2.57
C LYS A 20 -19.76 -12.93 -3.73
N GLU A 21 -20.24 -14.15 -3.50
CA GLU A 21 -20.39 -15.19 -4.52
C GLU A 21 -21.85 -15.61 -4.68
N HIS A 22 -22.22 -15.87 -5.94
CA HIS A 22 -23.47 -16.44 -6.45
C HIS A 22 -24.71 -16.51 -5.53
N ASP A 23 -25.55 -15.47 -5.61
CA ASP A 23 -26.97 -15.73 -5.93
C ASP A 23 -27.07 -15.84 -7.47
N PHE A 24 -27.72 -16.89 -7.97
CA PHE A 24 -27.73 -17.21 -9.40
C PHE A 24 -28.80 -16.45 -10.19
N GLU A 25 -29.87 -15.97 -9.54
CA GLU A 25 -30.87 -15.09 -10.17
C GLU A 25 -30.34 -13.66 -10.22
N GLU A 26 -29.97 -13.07 -9.07
CA GLU A 26 -29.42 -11.70 -9.02
C GLU A 26 -28.10 -11.60 -9.82
N GLY A 27 -27.21 -12.58 -9.71
CA GLY A 27 -25.95 -12.66 -10.47
C GLY A 27 -26.10 -12.97 -11.97
N LYS A 28 -27.32 -13.23 -12.44
CA LYS A 28 -27.67 -13.35 -13.88
C LYS A 28 -28.43 -12.10 -14.36
N ARG A 29 -29.30 -11.53 -13.52
CA ARG A 29 -29.96 -10.23 -13.72
C ARG A 29 -28.93 -9.11 -13.84
N ALA A 30 -28.01 -9.00 -12.88
CA ALA A 30 -26.88 -8.07 -12.92
C ALA A 30 -25.97 -8.30 -14.13
N ARG A 31 -25.76 -9.56 -14.56
CA ARG A 31 -24.97 -9.87 -15.77
C ARG A 31 -25.64 -9.37 -17.04
N ASN A 32 -26.93 -9.66 -17.23
CA ASN A 32 -27.70 -9.14 -18.37
C ASN A 32 -27.72 -7.60 -18.37
N VAL A 33 -27.87 -6.98 -17.20
CA VAL A 33 -27.83 -5.52 -17.04
C VAL A 33 -26.46 -4.95 -17.43
N MET A 34 -25.35 -5.51 -16.91
CA MET A 34 -23.99 -5.06 -17.26
C MET A 34 -23.63 -5.34 -18.73
N THR A 35 -24.03 -6.48 -19.29
CA THR A 35 -23.80 -6.79 -20.70
C THR A 35 -24.60 -5.86 -21.62
N ASN A 36 -25.87 -5.59 -21.31
CA ASN A 36 -26.64 -4.57 -22.03
C ASN A 36 -26.04 -3.16 -21.84
N PHE A 37 -25.52 -2.83 -20.66
CA PHE A 37 -24.86 -1.54 -20.41
C PHE A 37 -23.64 -1.36 -21.32
N PHE A 38 -22.74 -2.34 -21.40
CA PHE A 38 -21.59 -2.28 -22.31
C PHE A 38 -21.98 -2.31 -23.79
N LYS A 39 -23.05 -3.04 -24.15
CA LYS A 39 -23.59 -3.06 -25.52
C LYS A 39 -24.20 -1.71 -25.94
N LEU A 40 -24.85 -1.02 -25.01
CA LEU A 40 -25.43 0.32 -25.19
C LEU A 40 -24.34 1.41 -25.18
N LEU A 41 -23.26 1.23 -24.42
CA LEU A 41 -22.06 2.08 -24.44
C LEU A 41 -21.35 2.11 -25.80
N GLY A 42 -21.52 1.06 -26.61
CA GLY A 42 -21.02 0.98 -27.99
C GLY A 42 -22.08 1.22 -29.06
N ALA A 43 -23.30 1.63 -28.71
CA ALA A 43 -24.40 1.81 -29.65
C ALA A 43 -24.39 3.21 -30.29
N PHE A 44 -24.59 3.29 -31.60
CA PHE A 44 -24.70 4.57 -32.31
C PHE A 44 -26.10 5.17 -32.14
N VAL A 45 -26.27 6.03 -31.13
CA VAL A 45 -27.55 6.66 -30.79
C VAL A 45 -27.73 7.94 -31.61
N VAL A 46 -28.61 7.91 -32.61
CA VAL A 46 -28.89 9.05 -33.52
C VAL A 46 -29.33 10.30 -32.76
N ALA A 47 -30.01 10.13 -31.61
CA ALA A 47 -30.48 11.22 -30.77
C ALA A 47 -29.38 12.07 -30.10
N ASP A 48 -28.17 11.53 -29.93
CA ASP A 48 -27.05 12.28 -29.36
C ASP A 48 -26.39 13.21 -30.41
N PHE A 49 -26.63 12.95 -31.69
CA PHE A 49 -26.25 13.82 -32.81
C PHE A 49 -27.38 14.75 -33.27
N ILE A 50 -28.65 14.33 -33.12
CA ILE A 50 -29.84 15.13 -33.47
C ILE A 50 -30.86 15.10 -32.30
N PRO A 51 -30.71 15.99 -31.29
CA PRO A 51 -31.51 15.94 -30.06
C PRO A 51 -33.02 16.10 -30.24
N SER A 52 -33.48 16.73 -31.33
CA SER A 52 -34.92 16.89 -31.64
C SER A 52 -35.61 15.58 -32.06
N LEU A 53 -34.84 14.56 -32.48
CA LEU A 53 -35.36 13.23 -32.84
C LEU A 53 -35.36 12.25 -31.65
N ARG A 54 -34.91 12.69 -30.46
CA ARG A 54 -34.76 11.84 -29.26
C ARG A 54 -36.05 11.13 -28.83
N TRP A 55 -37.21 11.77 -29.02
CA TRP A 55 -38.51 11.20 -28.65
C TRP A 55 -38.95 10.02 -29.53
N LEU A 56 -38.36 9.84 -30.73
CA LEU A 56 -38.63 8.71 -31.61
C LEU A 56 -37.85 7.44 -31.20
N ASP A 57 -36.83 7.58 -30.35
CA ASP A 57 -35.93 6.50 -29.89
C ASP A 57 -35.51 5.55 -31.04
N ILE A 58 -34.92 6.12 -32.09
CA ILE A 58 -34.57 5.40 -33.33
C ILE A 58 -33.45 4.39 -33.03
N GLY A 59 -33.85 3.13 -32.86
CA GLY A 59 -33.01 2.01 -32.40
C GLY A 59 -33.45 1.40 -31.06
N GLY A 60 -34.34 2.05 -30.31
CA GLY A 60 -34.88 1.60 -29.01
C GLY A 60 -33.91 1.74 -27.83
N TYR A 61 -32.75 2.35 -28.07
CA TYR A 61 -31.63 2.38 -27.13
C TYR A 61 -31.89 3.24 -25.90
N GLU A 62 -32.59 4.38 -26.00
CA GLU A 62 -32.81 5.24 -24.83
C GLU A 62 -33.82 4.61 -23.86
N LYS A 63 -34.85 3.93 -24.37
CA LYS A 63 -35.79 3.11 -23.60
C LYS A 63 -35.10 1.90 -22.97
N GLU A 64 -34.15 1.27 -23.66
CA GLU A 64 -33.38 0.16 -23.12
C GLU A 64 -32.40 0.64 -22.02
N MET A 65 -31.67 1.74 -22.23
CA MET A 65 -30.83 2.40 -21.20
C MET A 65 -31.63 2.76 -19.94
N LYS A 66 -32.80 3.39 -20.09
CA LYS A 66 -33.68 3.79 -18.97
C LYS A 66 -34.26 2.59 -18.21
N LYS A 67 -34.48 1.45 -18.88
CA LYS A 67 -34.84 0.17 -18.24
C LYS A 67 -33.64 -0.40 -17.46
N ASN A 68 -32.45 -0.30 -18.05
CA ASN A 68 -31.22 -0.87 -17.49
C ASN A 68 -30.78 -0.16 -16.20
N ALA A 69 -30.80 1.18 -16.19
CA ALA A 69 -30.42 1.98 -15.01
C ALA A 69 -31.27 1.67 -13.77
N LYS A 70 -32.59 1.50 -13.94
CA LYS A 70 -33.51 1.20 -12.82
C LYS A 70 -33.23 -0.13 -12.12
N GLU A 71 -32.69 -1.13 -12.83
CA GLU A 71 -32.30 -2.41 -12.23
C GLU A 71 -30.94 -2.31 -11.51
N ILE A 72 -30.06 -1.38 -11.90
CA ILE A 72 -28.81 -1.10 -11.17
C ILE A 72 -29.14 -0.45 -9.81
N ASP A 73 -29.98 0.59 -9.80
CA ASP A 73 -30.37 1.28 -8.56
C ASP A 73 -31.08 0.33 -7.57
N TYR A 74 -31.99 -0.52 -8.07
CA TYR A 74 -32.71 -1.51 -7.24
C TYR A 74 -31.78 -2.49 -6.52
N ILE A 75 -30.74 -2.98 -7.21
CA ILE A 75 -29.73 -3.88 -6.61
C ILE A 75 -28.89 -3.12 -5.55
N LEU A 76 -28.49 -1.89 -5.85
CA LEU A 76 -27.64 -1.08 -4.96
C LEU A 76 -28.37 -0.64 -3.68
N GLU A 77 -29.63 -0.19 -3.77
CA GLU A 77 -30.41 0.18 -2.58
C GLU A 77 -30.66 -1.02 -1.66
N LYS A 78 -31.04 -2.17 -2.24
CA LYS A 78 -31.32 -3.40 -1.48
C LYS A 78 -30.12 -3.82 -0.61
N TRP A 79 -28.92 -3.83 -1.18
CA TRP A 79 -27.71 -4.21 -0.45
C TRP A 79 -27.23 -3.10 0.52
N LEU A 80 -27.48 -1.81 0.23
CA LEU A 80 -27.23 -0.70 1.16
C LEU A 80 -28.10 -0.80 2.43
N VAL A 81 -29.36 -1.24 2.30
CA VAL A 81 -30.26 -1.44 3.44
C VAL A 81 -29.80 -2.62 4.31
N GLU A 82 -29.40 -3.75 3.73
CA GLU A 82 -28.78 -4.86 4.50
C GLU A 82 -27.57 -4.38 5.31
N HIS A 83 -26.68 -3.60 4.69
CA HIS A 83 -25.45 -3.17 5.33
C HIS A 83 -25.68 -2.16 6.45
N LYS A 84 -26.70 -1.29 6.34
CA LYS A 84 -27.16 -0.42 7.44
C LYS A 84 -27.80 -1.21 8.58
N LYS A 85 -28.53 -2.30 8.29
CA LYS A 85 -29.22 -3.12 9.31
C LYS A 85 -28.25 -3.87 10.25
N LYS A 86 -27.01 -4.11 9.81
CA LYS A 86 -25.91 -4.60 10.68
C LYS A 86 -25.32 -3.51 11.60
N ARG A 87 -25.63 -2.24 11.39
CA ARG A 87 -25.04 -1.08 12.11
C ARG A 87 -25.94 -0.55 13.24
N SER A 88 -27.17 -1.08 13.38
CA SER A 88 -28.17 -0.59 14.34
C SER A 88 -28.28 -1.39 15.64
N CYS A 89 -27.59 -2.52 15.77
CA CYS A 89 -27.56 -3.35 16.98
C CYS A 89 -26.28 -3.08 17.79
N GLY A 90 -26.03 -1.81 18.11
CA GLY A 90 -24.72 -1.36 18.57
C GLY A 90 -24.41 -1.64 20.04
N GLU A 91 -23.19 -2.10 20.29
CA GLU A 91 -22.48 -2.00 21.57
C GLU A 91 -21.06 -1.48 21.28
N ASN A 92 -20.51 -0.66 22.18
CA ASN A 92 -19.25 0.06 21.97
C ASN A 92 -18.02 -0.83 22.28
N LYS A 93 -16.86 -0.47 21.71
CA LYS A 93 -15.55 -1.04 22.09
C LYS A 93 -14.49 0.03 22.29
N CYS A 94 -13.45 -0.36 23.02
CA CYS A 94 -12.27 0.44 23.34
C CYS A 94 -11.09 -0.07 22.51
N GLU A 95 -10.15 0.82 22.17
CA GLU A 95 -8.71 0.51 22.18
C GLU A 95 -8.26 -0.71 21.33
N ASP A 96 -9.03 -1.08 20.29
CA ASP A 96 -8.72 -2.04 19.20
C ASP A 96 -9.29 -1.58 17.84
N ASP A 97 -9.87 -0.38 17.81
CA ASP A 97 -10.62 0.21 16.70
C ASP A 97 -9.99 1.53 16.20
N LYS A 98 -8.72 1.82 16.53
CA LYS A 98 -7.95 2.88 15.86
C LYS A 98 -7.85 2.59 14.37
N ASP A 99 -8.29 3.55 13.58
CA ASP A 99 -8.27 3.43 12.13
C ASP A 99 -6.91 3.87 11.53
N PHE A 100 -6.81 3.71 10.22
CA PHE A 100 -5.65 4.05 9.39
C PHE A 100 -5.04 5.45 9.66
N MET A 101 -5.82 6.41 10.18
CA MET A 101 -5.37 7.76 10.52
C MET A 101 -4.34 7.80 11.66
N ASP A 102 -4.47 6.98 12.70
CA ASP A 102 -3.59 7.05 13.87
C ASP A 102 -2.19 6.49 13.59
N ILE A 103 -2.13 5.38 12.82
CA ILE A 103 -0.87 4.75 12.38
C ILE A 103 -0.13 5.67 11.39
N MET A 104 -0.84 6.58 10.72
CA MET A 104 -0.25 7.55 9.79
C MET A 104 0.46 8.71 10.49
N LEU A 105 0.19 8.99 11.78
CA LEU A 105 0.87 10.06 12.53
C LEU A 105 2.26 9.63 13.00
N SER A 106 2.36 8.49 13.68
CA SER A 106 3.59 8.04 14.38
C SER A 106 4.72 7.51 13.47
N LEU A 107 4.58 7.61 12.14
CA LEU A 107 5.58 7.17 11.16
C LEU A 107 6.30 8.33 10.47
N PHE A 108 6.06 9.58 10.92
CA PHE A 108 6.41 10.78 10.16
C PHE A 108 7.39 11.75 10.84
N GLU A 109 7.92 11.41 12.02
CA GLU A 109 8.74 12.30 12.86
C GLU A 109 10.25 11.97 12.78
N ASP A 110 10.65 10.70 12.87
CA ASP A 110 12.06 10.26 13.04
C ASP A 110 12.94 10.22 11.76
N ALA A 111 12.58 10.90 10.66
CA ALA A 111 13.22 10.67 9.35
C ALA A 111 13.42 11.92 8.46
N MET A 112 13.60 13.10 9.04
CA MET A 112 13.98 14.32 8.31
C MET A 112 15.06 15.07 9.09
N ASP A 113 16.10 15.55 8.40
CA ASP A 113 17.07 16.46 8.99
C ASP A 113 16.43 17.84 9.24
N GLU A 114 16.74 18.44 10.38
CA GLU A 114 15.97 19.56 10.96
C GLU A 114 16.19 20.84 10.13
N ASP A 115 17.45 21.13 9.82
CA ASP A 115 17.91 22.18 8.89
C ASP A 115 17.23 22.06 7.51
N LEU A 116 16.81 20.86 7.12
CA LEU A 116 16.12 20.62 5.85
C LEU A 116 14.62 20.82 5.93
N ALA A 117 14.01 20.19 6.93
CA ALA A 117 12.63 20.34 7.28
C ALA A 117 12.27 21.84 7.35
N ALA A 118 13.08 22.61 8.07
CA ALA A 118 12.83 23.99 8.41
C ALA A 118 12.59 24.94 7.23
N ILE A 119 13.55 25.02 6.32
CA ILE A 119 13.47 26.02 5.25
C ILE A 119 12.44 25.63 4.17
N ALA A 120 12.19 24.33 3.98
CA ALA A 120 11.11 23.86 3.11
C ALA A 120 9.73 24.22 3.68
N LYS A 121 9.54 24.08 5.01
CA LYS A 121 8.35 24.56 5.74
C LYS A 121 8.18 26.08 5.57
N GLU A 122 9.24 26.88 5.76
CA GLU A 122 9.18 28.35 5.65
C GLU A 122 8.84 28.85 4.24
N SER A 123 9.42 28.23 3.20
CA SER A 123 9.09 28.55 1.80
C SER A 123 7.60 28.31 1.51
N LEU A 124 7.07 27.16 1.94
CA LEU A 124 5.68 26.79 1.76
C LEU A 124 4.71 27.61 2.65
N ARG A 125 5.17 28.07 3.82
CA ARG A 125 4.42 28.99 4.69
C ARG A 125 4.20 30.34 4.03
N LEU A 126 5.26 30.93 3.46
CA LEU A 126 5.18 32.23 2.80
C LEU A 126 4.47 32.15 1.45
N TYR A 127 4.73 31.11 0.66
CA TYR A 127 4.24 30.97 -0.72
C TYR A 127 3.62 29.59 -0.98
N PRO A 128 2.50 29.25 -0.30
CA PRO A 128 1.81 27.98 -0.50
C PRO A 128 1.33 27.84 -1.97
N PRO A 129 1.39 26.62 -2.56
CA PRO A 129 0.96 26.37 -3.94
C PRO A 129 -0.48 26.82 -4.26
N GLY A 130 -1.36 26.87 -3.25
CA GLY A 130 -2.63 27.59 -3.30
C GLY A 130 -2.77 28.53 -2.09
N PRO A 131 -2.72 29.87 -2.27
CA PRO A 131 -2.91 30.81 -1.15
C PRO A 131 -4.36 30.89 -0.65
N LEU A 132 -5.31 30.41 -1.46
CA LEU A 132 -6.63 29.94 -1.04
C LEU A 132 -6.71 28.44 -1.35
N SER A 133 -7.39 27.68 -0.49
CA SER A 133 -7.76 26.29 -0.81
C SER A 133 -8.66 26.24 -2.05
N ALA A 134 -8.58 25.16 -2.84
CA ALA A 134 -9.63 24.85 -3.81
C ALA A 134 -11.01 24.75 -3.11
N PRO A 135 -12.12 25.21 -3.72
CA PRO A 135 -13.43 25.29 -3.06
C PRO A 135 -13.95 23.95 -2.52
N HIS A 136 -14.49 23.96 -1.32
CA HIS A 136 -15.23 22.84 -0.71
C HIS A 136 -16.73 23.12 -0.71
N GLU A 137 -17.56 22.11 -0.48
CA GLU A 137 -19.01 22.21 -0.35
C GLU A 137 -19.50 21.19 0.70
N SER A 138 -20.40 21.59 1.62
CA SER A 138 -20.90 20.73 2.69
C SER A 138 -21.97 19.76 2.20
N ILE A 139 -21.81 18.45 2.44
CA ILE A 139 -22.78 17.42 2.00
C ILE A 139 -23.91 17.14 2.99
N GLU A 140 -23.78 17.61 4.23
CA GLU A 140 -24.70 17.44 5.36
C GLU A 140 -24.49 18.60 6.35
N ASP A 141 -25.48 18.85 7.22
CA ASP A 141 -25.36 19.83 8.30
C ASP A 141 -24.32 19.31 9.31
N CYS A 142 -23.40 20.17 9.75
CA CYS A 142 -22.18 19.75 10.47
C CYS A 142 -21.64 20.85 11.41
N ILE A 143 -20.68 20.53 12.28
CA ILE A 143 -20.45 21.25 13.55
C ILE A 143 -18.96 21.60 13.72
N VAL A 144 -18.53 22.84 13.37
CA VAL A 144 -17.11 23.16 13.03
C VAL A 144 -16.50 24.42 13.69
N GLY A 145 -15.83 24.26 14.82
CA GLY A 145 -14.85 25.23 15.35
C GLY A 145 -15.26 25.80 16.69
N GLY A 146 -16.13 25.07 17.40
CA GLY A 146 -17.22 25.78 18.03
C GLY A 146 -18.10 26.52 17.01
N TYR A 147 -18.15 26.16 15.70
CA TYR A 147 -18.82 26.92 14.60
C TYR A 147 -19.54 26.12 13.43
N ASN A 148 -20.79 25.64 13.61
CA ASN A 148 -21.63 24.77 12.73
C ASN A 148 -22.11 25.27 11.33
N ILE A 149 -22.03 24.43 10.29
CA ILE A 149 -22.28 24.77 8.88
C ILE A 149 -23.46 23.98 8.28
N PRO A 150 -24.49 24.62 7.69
CA PRO A 150 -25.57 23.95 6.96
C PRO A 150 -25.10 23.26 5.66
N LYS A 151 -25.85 22.27 5.21
CA LYS A 151 -25.67 21.54 3.94
C LYS A 151 -25.75 22.46 2.71
N GLY A 152 -24.87 22.23 1.74
CA GLY A 152 -24.80 22.99 0.48
C GLY A 152 -23.96 24.28 0.57
N THR A 153 -23.53 24.67 1.76
CA THR A 153 -22.63 25.81 1.97
C THR A 153 -21.27 25.53 1.33
N ARG A 154 -20.78 26.44 0.47
CA ARG A 154 -19.40 26.36 -0.03
C ARG A 154 -18.44 26.82 1.07
N VAL A 155 -17.22 26.26 1.12
CA VAL A 155 -16.20 26.65 2.11
C VAL A 155 -14.85 26.89 1.46
N LEU A 156 -14.16 27.94 1.90
CA LEU A 156 -12.80 28.31 1.51
C LEU A 156 -11.93 28.53 2.75
N PHE A 157 -10.72 27.98 2.73
CA PHE A 157 -9.72 28.16 3.76
C PHE A 157 -8.67 29.17 3.26
N ASN A 158 -8.49 30.25 4.01
CA ASN A 158 -7.53 31.31 3.67
C ASN A 158 -6.13 30.93 4.14
N LEU A 159 -5.48 30.05 3.37
CA LEU A 159 -4.17 29.49 3.72
C LEU A 159 -3.10 30.58 3.84
N TRP A 160 -3.20 31.66 3.05
CA TRP A 160 -2.33 32.82 3.16
C TRP A 160 -2.44 33.55 4.51
N LYS A 161 -3.66 33.72 5.05
CA LYS A 161 -3.92 34.38 6.34
C LYS A 161 -3.53 33.47 7.51
N ILE A 162 -3.88 32.18 7.46
CA ILE A 162 -3.55 31.19 8.49
C ILE A 162 -2.03 31.07 8.70
N GLN A 163 -1.26 30.96 7.61
CA GLN A 163 0.20 30.83 7.64
C GLN A 163 0.94 32.17 7.93
N ARG A 164 0.19 33.24 8.23
CA ARG A 164 0.68 34.58 8.59
C ARG A 164 0.03 35.16 9.84
N ASP A 165 -0.69 34.35 10.61
CA ASP A 165 -1.24 34.78 11.90
C ASP A 165 -0.09 35.18 12.85
N PRO A 166 0.03 36.46 13.26
CA PRO A 166 1.12 36.92 14.10
C PRO A 166 1.07 36.35 15.53
N THR A 167 -0.03 35.71 15.93
CA THR A 167 -0.11 34.97 17.20
C THR A 167 0.61 33.61 17.16
N VAL A 168 0.86 33.08 15.96
CA VAL A 168 1.59 31.81 15.73
C VAL A 168 2.96 32.05 15.09
N TRP A 169 3.07 33.08 14.24
CA TRP A 169 4.24 33.36 13.41
C TRP A 169 4.82 34.77 13.70
N PRO A 170 5.75 34.90 14.66
CA PRO A 170 6.49 36.15 14.88
C PRO A 170 7.23 36.58 13.60
N GLU A 171 7.17 37.86 13.23
CA GLU A 171 7.70 38.36 11.95
C GLU A 171 7.15 37.56 10.74
N PRO A 172 5.83 37.56 10.50
CA PRO A 172 5.18 36.57 9.62
C PRO A 172 5.55 36.69 8.14
N ASP A 173 5.89 37.88 7.65
CA ASP A 173 6.32 38.09 6.25
C ASP A 173 7.84 38.02 6.05
N LEU A 174 8.64 37.92 7.13
CA LEU A 174 10.06 37.66 7.03
C LEU A 174 10.29 36.14 6.87
N PHE A 175 11.06 35.77 5.86
CA PHE A 175 11.62 34.42 5.76
C PHE A 175 12.75 34.28 6.78
N LYS A 176 12.52 33.42 7.76
CA LYS A 176 13.39 33.20 8.92
C LYS A 176 13.29 31.73 9.32
N PRO A 177 13.85 30.81 8.52
CA PRO A 177 13.57 29.39 8.65
C PRO A 177 14.12 28.79 9.94
N GLU A 178 15.06 29.47 10.60
CA GLU A 178 15.60 29.13 11.92
C GLU A 178 14.48 29.00 12.97
N ARG A 179 13.30 29.61 12.73
CA ARG A 179 12.09 29.38 13.53
C ARG A 179 11.75 27.89 13.62
N PHE A 180 11.88 27.14 12.52
CA PHE A 180 11.62 25.70 12.44
C PHE A 180 12.84 24.84 12.85
N LEU A 181 13.89 25.44 13.43
CA LEU A 181 14.99 24.76 14.13
C LEU A 181 14.93 24.98 15.64
N THR A 182 14.07 25.90 16.08
CA THR A 182 14.05 26.41 17.45
C THR A 182 12.62 26.43 17.99
N THR A 183 11.86 27.46 17.67
CA THR A 183 10.54 27.77 18.26
C THR A 183 9.38 26.98 17.67
N GLN A 184 9.54 26.43 16.47
CA GLN A 184 8.50 25.77 15.67
C GLN A 184 8.99 24.47 15.02
N LYS A 185 9.98 23.80 15.63
CA LYS A 185 10.69 22.63 15.08
C LYS A 185 9.75 21.54 14.55
N ASP A 186 8.75 21.20 15.35
CA ASP A 186 7.95 19.98 15.16
C ASP A 186 6.82 20.15 14.14
N ILE A 187 6.39 21.41 13.87
CA ILE A 187 5.34 21.73 12.89
C ILE A 187 5.69 21.17 11.51
N ASP A 188 4.78 20.41 10.89
CA ASP A 188 4.98 19.81 9.57
C ASP A 188 3.95 20.25 8.52
N VAL A 189 4.19 19.89 7.25
CA VAL A 189 3.32 20.25 6.11
C VAL A 189 2.31 19.16 5.74
N LYS A 190 2.17 18.11 6.57
CA LYS A 190 1.49 16.85 6.20
C LYS A 190 -0.02 16.85 6.51
N GLY A 191 -0.58 18.01 6.86
CA GLY A 191 -2.01 18.17 7.16
C GLY A 191 -2.40 17.94 8.63
N ASN A 192 -1.40 17.76 9.51
CA ASN A 192 -1.60 17.52 10.95
C ASN A 192 -1.49 18.82 11.78
N HIS A 193 -0.68 19.75 11.30
CA HIS A 193 -0.42 21.07 11.87
C HIS A 193 -1.19 22.11 11.07
N PHE A 194 -2.29 22.61 11.62
CA PHE A 194 -3.30 23.35 10.84
C PHE A 194 -2.92 24.81 10.55
N GLU A 195 -1.95 25.30 11.30
CA GLU A 195 -1.18 26.51 11.08
C GLU A 195 -0.23 26.44 9.87
N LEU A 196 0.03 25.25 9.31
CA LEU A 196 0.88 25.01 8.14
C LEU A 196 0.33 23.91 7.21
N ILE A 197 -0.73 24.22 6.45
CA ILE A 197 -1.41 23.28 5.53
C ILE A 197 -1.28 23.63 4.03
N PRO A 198 -0.06 23.82 3.47
CA PRO A 198 0.16 24.27 2.09
C PRO A 198 -0.36 23.29 1.02
N PHE A 199 -0.63 22.03 1.39
CA PHE A 199 -1.19 20.98 0.51
C PHE A 199 -2.64 20.60 0.87
N GLY A 200 -3.31 21.41 1.70
CA GLY A 200 -4.61 21.11 2.29
C GLY A 200 -4.54 20.05 3.41
N ALA A 201 -5.70 19.62 3.91
CA ALA A 201 -5.82 18.61 4.95
C ALA A 201 -7.11 17.76 4.78
N GLY A 202 -7.32 16.80 5.69
CA GLY A 202 -8.49 15.91 5.70
C GLY A 202 -8.63 15.05 4.43
N ARG A 203 -9.84 14.57 4.12
CA ARG A 203 -10.10 13.65 2.98
C ARG A 203 -9.61 14.14 1.61
N ARG A 204 -9.40 15.45 1.44
CA ARG A 204 -9.01 16.10 0.18
C ARG A 204 -7.54 16.53 0.12
N ILE A 205 -6.71 16.25 1.15
CA ILE A 205 -5.27 16.51 1.14
C ILE A 205 -4.59 15.97 -0.13
N CYS A 206 -3.57 16.67 -0.64
CA CYS A 206 -2.81 16.21 -1.80
C CYS A 206 -2.17 14.83 -1.54
N PRO A 207 -2.52 13.77 -2.30
CA PRO A 207 -1.91 12.45 -2.10
C PRO A 207 -0.46 12.39 -2.63
N GLY A 208 -0.04 13.34 -3.48
CA GLY A 208 1.31 13.37 -4.04
C GLY A 208 2.39 13.92 -3.10
N ILE A 209 2.01 14.55 -1.97
CA ILE A 209 2.91 15.32 -1.09
C ILE A 209 4.23 14.60 -0.77
N SER A 210 4.15 13.35 -0.29
CA SER A 210 5.34 12.58 0.10
C SER A 210 6.25 12.24 -1.08
N SER A 211 5.69 12.05 -2.28
CA SER A 211 6.47 11.77 -3.50
C SER A 211 7.17 13.02 -4.02
N THR A 212 6.46 14.16 -4.02
CA THR A 212 7.02 15.46 -4.43
C THR A 212 8.14 15.90 -3.48
N LEU A 213 7.95 15.80 -2.16
CA LEU A 213 8.98 16.17 -1.19
C LEU A 213 10.26 15.34 -1.36
N VAL A 214 10.16 14.01 -1.55
CA VAL A 214 11.35 13.17 -1.77
C VAL A 214 12.03 13.52 -3.09
N LEU A 215 11.29 13.59 -4.20
CA LEU A 215 11.88 13.90 -5.51
C LEU A 215 12.58 15.27 -5.54
N LEU A 216 12.01 16.26 -4.84
CA LEU A 216 12.57 17.60 -4.71
C LEU A 216 13.93 17.56 -4.00
N HIS A 217 14.06 16.90 -2.85
CA HIS A 217 15.34 16.82 -2.14
C HIS A 217 16.39 15.97 -2.89
N LEU A 218 15.97 14.86 -3.52
CA LEU A 218 16.85 13.91 -4.19
C LEU A 218 17.47 14.44 -5.48
N THR A 219 16.63 14.99 -6.37
CA THR A 219 17.06 15.63 -7.63
C THR A 219 18.20 16.59 -7.36
N LEU A 220 17.89 17.46 -6.41
CA LEU A 220 18.58 18.66 -6.06
C LEU A 220 19.97 18.42 -5.49
N ALA A 221 20.07 17.59 -4.44
CA ALA A 221 21.34 17.26 -3.83
C ALA A 221 22.28 16.60 -4.86
N ASN A 222 21.74 15.87 -5.84
CA ASN A 222 22.51 15.26 -6.93
C ASN A 222 23.03 16.27 -7.98
N VAL A 223 22.20 17.18 -8.51
CA VAL A 223 22.68 18.14 -9.53
C VAL A 223 23.71 19.09 -8.91
N LEU A 224 23.48 19.57 -7.69
CA LEU A 224 24.40 20.48 -7.01
C LEU A 224 25.68 19.77 -6.52
N HIS A 225 25.65 18.44 -6.30
CA HIS A 225 26.86 17.60 -6.13
C HIS A 225 27.68 17.49 -7.42
N ALA A 226 27.01 17.17 -8.51
CA ALA A 226 27.67 16.88 -9.77
C ALA A 226 28.33 18.11 -10.41
N PHE A 227 27.79 19.32 -10.20
CA PHE A 227 28.13 20.48 -11.00
C PHE A 227 28.42 21.77 -10.20
N GLU A 228 29.34 22.57 -10.76
CA GLU A 228 29.50 24.01 -10.54
C GLU A 228 28.60 24.76 -11.53
N ILE A 229 27.97 25.85 -11.08
CA ILE A 229 26.75 26.39 -11.73
C ILE A 229 26.78 27.93 -11.68
N THR A 230 27.23 28.60 -12.73
CA THR A 230 27.55 30.05 -12.77
C THR A 230 26.69 30.86 -13.74
N ARG A 231 26.71 32.20 -13.62
CA ARG A 231 25.90 33.12 -14.44
C ARG A 231 26.34 33.23 -15.90
N PRO A 232 25.39 33.42 -16.82
CA PRO A 232 25.68 33.99 -18.14
C PRO A 232 25.76 35.53 -18.16
N SER A 233 25.24 36.24 -17.15
CA SER A 233 25.23 37.72 -17.03
C SER A 233 25.10 38.16 -15.56
N ASP A 234 25.60 39.35 -15.19
CA ASP A 234 25.62 39.82 -13.79
C ASP A 234 24.30 40.43 -13.26
N GLU A 235 23.27 40.54 -14.09
CA GLU A 235 21.98 41.15 -13.72
C GLU A 235 21.19 40.30 -12.70
N PRO A 236 20.45 40.93 -11.77
CA PRO A 236 19.51 40.23 -10.88
C PRO A 236 18.28 39.75 -11.66
N ILE A 237 17.73 38.59 -11.28
CA ILE A 237 16.67 37.92 -12.04
C ILE A 237 15.28 38.43 -11.60
N ASP A 238 14.30 38.59 -12.51
CA ASP A 238 12.96 39.12 -12.20
C ASP A 238 12.09 38.12 -11.42
N MET A 239 11.75 38.52 -10.20
CA MET A 239 11.07 37.71 -9.20
C MET A 239 9.60 38.10 -8.97
N THR A 240 9.03 38.97 -9.80
CA THR A 240 7.61 39.32 -9.68
C THR A 240 6.71 38.12 -10.00
N ALA A 241 5.66 37.92 -9.19
CA ALA A 241 4.68 36.84 -9.41
C ALA A 241 3.73 37.20 -10.58
N SER A 242 4.23 37.05 -11.80
CA SER A 242 3.57 37.42 -13.06
C SER A 242 2.46 36.43 -13.45
N PHE A 243 1.30 36.92 -13.93
CA PHE A 243 0.15 36.04 -14.15
C PHE A 243 0.30 35.10 -15.36
N GLY A 244 -0.01 33.81 -15.15
CA GLY A 244 0.23 32.76 -16.13
C GLY A 244 1.72 32.35 -16.19
N THR A 245 2.07 31.35 -17.00
CA THR A 245 3.38 30.67 -16.90
C THR A 245 4.59 31.42 -17.50
N LYS A 246 4.53 32.76 -17.52
CA LYS A 246 5.64 33.68 -17.83
C LYS A 246 6.66 33.81 -16.69
N THR A 247 7.10 32.68 -16.14
CA THR A 247 8.39 32.65 -15.45
C THR A 247 9.52 32.81 -16.48
N THR A 248 10.43 33.73 -16.20
CA THR A 248 11.59 34.07 -17.03
C THR A 248 12.40 32.80 -17.34
N PRO A 249 12.91 32.59 -18.57
CA PRO A 249 13.81 31.47 -18.85
C PRO A 249 15.04 31.56 -17.94
N LEU A 250 15.38 30.46 -17.27
CA LEU A 250 16.66 30.39 -16.57
C LEU A 250 17.67 29.66 -17.42
N GLU A 251 18.71 30.39 -17.79
CA GLU A 251 19.90 29.86 -18.40
C GLU A 251 21.07 29.85 -17.40
N VAL A 252 21.80 28.74 -17.33
CA VAL A 252 22.93 28.53 -16.41
C VAL A 252 24.17 28.10 -17.19
N LEU A 253 25.36 28.30 -16.62
CA LEU A 253 26.61 27.67 -17.08
C LEU A 253 27.01 26.56 -16.11
N ILE A 254 27.12 25.32 -16.60
CA ILE A 254 27.40 24.12 -15.81
C ILE A 254 28.77 23.50 -16.16
N ALA A 255 29.55 23.15 -15.13
CA ALA A 255 30.81 22.41 -15.23
C ALA A 255 30.88 21.28 -14.17
N PRO A 256 31.35 20.06 -14.49
CA PRO A 256 31.36 18.95 -13.56
C PRO A 256 32.48 19.05 -12.51
N ARG A 257 32.15 18.60 -11.31
CA ARG A 257 33.05 18.60 -10.14
C ARG A 257 33.54 17.21 -9.72
N LEU A 258 32.88 16.19 -10.27
CA LEU A 258 33.02 14.79 -9.93
C LEU A 258 33.98 14.07 -10.88
N SER A 259 34.77 13.14 -10.34
CA SER A 259 35.74 12.35 -11.10
C SER A 259 35.08 11.48 -12.18
N PRO A 260 35.70 11.26 -13.37
CA PRO A 260 35.13 10.40 -14.42
C PRO A 260 34.95 8.92 -14.03
N ASP A 261 35.50 8.47 -12.90
CA ASP A 261 35.44 7.07 -12.43
C ASP A 261 34.04 6.57 -12.01
N PHE A 262 33.02 7.44 -11.99
CA PHE A 262 31.73 7.20 -11.35
C PHE A 262 30.71 6.31 -12.06
N THR A 263 30.98 5.89 -13.27
CA THR A 263 30.02 5.13 -14.09
C THR A 263 30.07 3.61 -13.86
N LYS A 264 30.69 3.17 -12.76
CA LYS A 264 30.80 1.75 -12.37
C LYS A 264 29.46 1.18 -11.90
N LYS A 265 29.14 -0.03 -12.38
CA LYS A 265 27.89 -0.76 -12.10
C LYS A 265 27.81 -1.19 -10.63
N GLY A 266 26.58 -1.33 -10.11
CA GLY A 266 26.31 -1.75 -8.73
C GLY A 266 26.88 -3.12 -8.35
N THR A 267 27.07 -3.34 -7.05
CA THR A 267 27.76 -4.52 -6.50
C THR A 267 26.81 -5.63 -6.06
N THR A 268 27.30 -6.87 -5.98
CA THR A 268 26.56 -8.00 -5.36
C THR A 268 26.67 -7.98 -3.83
N PRO A 269 25.71 -8.55 -3.06
CA PRO A 269 25.77 -8.54 -1.60
C PRO A 269 27.06 -9.19 -1.05
N PRO A 270 27.56 -8.75 0.12
CA PRO A 270 28.83 -9.21 0.70
C PRO A 270 28.96 -10.74 0.69
N LYS A 271 30.01 -11.25 0.03
CA LYS A 271 30.25 -12.68 -0.09
C LYS A 271 31.00 -13.19 1.14
N VAL A 272 30.42 -14.18 1.81
CA VAL A 272 31.06 -14.85 2.96
C VAL A 272 32.38 -15.48 2.50
N ALA A 273 33.40 -15.33 3.35
CA ALA A 273 34.74 -15.83 3.07
C ALA A 273 34.89 -17.30 3.51
N GLY A 274 35.81 -18.03 2.86
CA GLY A 274 36.10 -19.42 3.20
C GLY A 274 35.26 -20.47 2.46
N SER A 275 34.54 -20.12 1.39
CA SER A 275 33.81 -21.10 0.57
C SER A 275 34.77 -22.16 -0.01
N TRP A 276 34.55 -23.44 0.29
CA TRP A 276 35.35 -24.54 -0.24
C TRP A 276 35.05 -24.81 -1.72
N PRO A 277 35.99 -25.39 -2.49
CA PRO A 277 35.72 -25.92 -3.82
C PRO A 277 34.50 -26.85 -3.82
N ILE A 278 33.71 -26.77 -4.88
CA ILE A 278 32.48 -27.55 -5.15
C ILE A 278 31.34 -27.36 -4.12
N ILE A 279 31.55 -27.57 -2.81
CA ILE A 279 30.49 -27.51 -1.78
C ILE A 279 30.21 -26.09 -1.24
N GLY A 280 31.12 -25.14 -1.42
CA GLY A 280 30.99 -23.79 -0.88
C GLY A 280 30.99 -23.78 0.66
N HIS A 281 29.94 -23.20 1.25
CA HIS A 281 29.79 -22.93 2.68
C HIS A 281 29.04 -24.02 3.46
N LEU A 282 28.64 -25.12 2.81
CA LEU A 282 27.90 -26.22 3.46
C LEU A 282 28.64 -26.81 4.67
N HIS A 283 29.97 -26.78 4.67
CA HIS A 283 30.81 -27.23 5.78
C HIS A 283 30.61 -26.43 7.08
N LEU A 284 29.98 -25.23 7.04
CA LEU A 284 29.66 -24.41 8.22
C LEU A 284 28.39 -24.88 8.95
N PHE A 285 27.67 -25.88 8.40
CA PHE A 285 26.39 -26.38 8.90
C PHE A 285 26.45 -27.84 9.37
N ASN A 286 27.65 -28.35 9.64
CA ASN A 286 27.91 -29.71 10.13
C ASN A 286 27.89 -29.83 11.68
N GLY A 287 27.72 -28.72 12.42
CA GLY A 287 27.73 -28.69 13.88
C GLY A 287 26.33 -28.71 14.50
N SER A 288 26.27 -28.87 15.82
CA SER A 288 25.02 -28.92 16.61
C SER A 288 24.23 -27.60 16.69
N LYS A 289 24.71 -26.50 16.09
CA LYS A 289 24.03 -25.21 16.08
C LYS A 289 23.02 -25.12 14.92
N MET A 290 21.75 -24.91 15.27
CA MET A 290 20.64 -24.70 14.33
C MET A 290 20.98 -23.71 13.20
N PRO A 291 20.70 -24.02 11.92
CA PRO A 291 21.09 -23.17 10.78
C PRO A 291 20.63 -21.71 10.85
N HIS A 292 19.45 -21.43 11.41
CA HIS A 292 18.95 -20.05 11.58
C HIS A 292 19.76 -19.24 12.60
N LYS A 293 20.26 -19.87 13.68
CA LYS A 293 21.16 -19.23 14.65
C LYS A 293 22.55 -19.05 14.04
N THR A 294 23.05 -20.04 13.31
CA THR A 294 24.33 -19.97 12.58
C THR A 294 24.32 -18.86 11.52
N LEU A 295 23.23 -18.70 10.77
CA LEU A 295 23.06 -17.59 9.81
C LEU A 295 22.81 -16.24 10.49
N GLY A 296 22.15 -16.21 11.66
CA GLY A 296 21.97 -14.99 12.45
C GLY A 296 23.32 -14.42 12.92
N LEU A 297 24.16 -15.27 13.52
CA LEU A 297 25.52 -14.94 13.95
C LEU A 297 26.47 -14.55 12.80
N MET A 298 26.10 -14.82 11.54
CA MET A 298 26.82 -14.33 10.37
C MET A 298 26.41 -12.91 9.99
N ALA A 299 25.19 -12.46 10.32
CA ALA A 299 24.73 -11.11 10.05
C ALA A 299 25.55 -10.07 10.83
N ASP A 300 25.91 -10.38 12.07
CA ASP A 300 26.76 -9.55 12.95
C ASP A 300 28.13 -9.24 12.31
N LYS A 301 28.60 -10.09 11.39
CA LYS A 301 29.90 -9.96 10.71
C LYS A 301 29.82 -9.49 9.26
N TYR A 302 28.78 -9.90 8.53
CA TYR A 302 28.67 -9.67 7.08
C TYR A 302 27.55 -8.69 6.69
N GLY A 303 26.80 -8.17 7.67
CA GLY A 303 25.71 -7.23 7.47
C GLY A 303 24.31 -7.87 7.44
N PRO A 304 23.24 -7.06 7.37
CA PRO A 304 21.86 -7.54 7.40
C PRO A 304 21.46 -8.39 6.18
N ILE A 305 22.21 -8.26 5.07
CA ILE A 305 22.10 -9.05 3.85
C ILE A 305 23.49 -9.52 3.41
N PHE A 306 23.65 -10.82 3.14
CA PHE A 306 24.92 -11.38 2.66
C PHE A 306 24.73 -12.58 1.74
N THR A 307 25.74 -12.90 0.95
CA THR A 307 25.77 -14.02 0.00
C THR A 307 26.60 -15.18 0.56
N VAL A 308 25.97 -16.33 0.78
CA VAL A 308 26.65 -17.64 0.89
C VAL A 308 26.53 -18.41 -0.43
N LYS A 309 27.16 -19.58 -0.47
CA LYS A 309 27.16 -20.48 -1.62
C LYS A 309 26.97 -21.90 -1.11
N PHE A 310 25.92 -22.57 -1.54
CA PHE A 310 25.61 -23.96 -1.16
C PHE A 310 25.72 -24.84 -2.40
N GLY A 311 26.80 -25.63 -2.47
CA GLY A 311 27.15 -26.37 -3.67
C GLY A 311 27.37 -25.43 -4.88
N SER A 312 26.68 -25.69 -5.99
CA SER A 312 26.67 -24.83 -7.17
C SER A 312 25.93 -23.50 -6.98
N HIS A 313 24.96 -23.41 -6.04
CA HIS A 313 24.01 -22.30 -5.97
C HIS A 313 24.52 -21.13 -5.11
N GLN A 314 24.33 -19.90 -5.59
CA GLN A 314 24.44 -18.70 -4.76
C GLN A 314 23.14 -18.55 -3.94
N VAL A 315 23.30 -18.20 -2.66
CA VAL A 315 22.19 -18.06 -1.71
C VAL A 315 22.36 -16.75 -0.95
N VAL A 316 21.42 -15.83 -1.11
CA VAL A 316 21.35 -14.59 -0.33
C VAL A 316 20.55 -14.84 0.93
N VAL A 317 21.03 -14.31 2.06
CA VAL A 317 20.41 -14.47 3.38
C VAL A 317 20.03 -13.09 3.90
N VAL A 318 18.75 -12.91 4.22
CA VAL A 318 18.16 -11.65 4.68
C VAL A 318 17.78 -11.78 6.15
N ASN A 319 18.31 -10.88 6.99
CA ASN A 319 18.14 -10.92 8.45
C ASN A 319 17.43 -9.67 9.02
N ASN A 320 17.10 -8.66 8.19
CA ASN A 320 16.50 -7.39 8.61
C ASN A 320 15.11 -7.16 8.00
N ARG A 321 14.19 -6.51 8.76
CA ARG A 321 12.80 -6.29 8.32
C ARG A 321 12.64 -5.37 7.11
N LYS A 322 13.46 -4.33 6.93
CA LYS A 322 13.35 -3.39 5.79
C LYS A 322 13.74 -4.07 4.48
N ILE A 323 14.82 -4.87 4.52
CA ILE A 323 15.27 -5.69 3.39
C ILE A 323 14.25 -6.77 3.06
N ALA A 324 13.70 -7.45 4.07
CA ALA A 324 12.61 -8.42 3.87
C ALA A 324 11.34 -7.77 3.30
N GLN A 325 10.98 -6.57 3.76
CA GLN A 325 9.89 -5.78 3.20
C GLN A 325 10.14 -5.45 1.73
N ASP A 326 11.32 -4.95 1.36
CA ASP A 326 11.65 -4.66 -0.04
C ASP A 326 11.56 -5.93 -0.92
N CYS A 327 12.07 -7.06 -0.44
CA CYS A 327 11.92 -8.37 -1.08
C CYS A 327 10.46 -8.79 -1.27
N PHE A 328 9.59 -8.58 -0.27
CA PHE A 328 8.18 -9.01 -0.29
C PHE A 328 7.20 -7.94 -0.81
N THR A 329 7.68 -6.76 -1.21
CA THR A 329 6.82 -5.66 -1.69
C THR A 329 7.29 -5.09 -3.04
N THR A 330 8.50 -4.55 -3.13
CA THR A 330 9.10 -4.04 -4.39
C THR A 330 9.42 -5.20 -5.33
N ASN A 331 10.15 -6.17 -4.81
CA ASN A 331 10.68 -7.30 -5.56
C ASN A 331 9.77 -8.55 -5.44
N ASP A 332 8.49 -8.36 -5.06
CA ASP A 332 7.55 -9.42 -4.70
C ASP A 332 7.23 -10.41 -5.83
N LYS A 333 7.37 -9.95 -7.08
CA LYS A 333 7.29 -10.72 -8.32
C LYS A 333 8.63 -11.36 -8.64
N ALA A 334 9.72 -10.60 -8.62
CA ALA A 334 11.05 -11.09 -8.99
C ALA A 334 11.46 -12.29 -8.10
N LEU A 335 11.17 -12.22 -6.80
CA LEU A 335 11.47 -13.25 -5.81
C LEU A 335 10.29 -14.22 -5.57
N ALA A 336 9.27 -14.26 -6.44
CA ALA A 336 8.07 -15.07 -6.22
C ALA A 336 8.26 -16.58 -6.45
N SER A 337 9.37 -17.02 -7.03
CA SER A 337 9.60 -18.43 -7.33
C SER A 337 10.14 -19.22 -6.13
N ARG A 338 10.09 -20.54 -6.28
CA ARG A 338 10.70 -21.53 -5.39
C ARG A 338 11.81 -22.24 -6.16
N PRO A 339 12.95 -22.55 -5.53
CA PRO A 339 14.00 -23.33 -6.20
C PRO A 339 13.50 -24.73 -6.51
N LYS A 340 13.94 -25.28 -7.66
CA LYS A 340 13.75 -26.69 -7.96
C LYS A 340 14.50 -27.57 -6.95
N SER A 341 13.86 -28.65 -6.52
CA SER A 341 14.36 -29.62 -5.55
C SER A 341 13.83 -31.02 -5.89
N LEU A 342 14.60 -32.05 -5.56
CA LEU A 342 14.32 -33.44 -5.87
C LEU A 342 13.07 -33.95 -5.13
N ALA A 343 12.85 -33.49 -3.90
CA ALA A 343 11.62 -33.77 -3.15
C ALA A 343 10.37 -33.28 -3.90
N LEU A 344 10.43 -32.08 -4.50
CA LEU A 344 9.32 -31.49 -5.24
C LEU A 344 9.12 -32.13 -6.63
N GLU A 345 10.18 -32.67 -7.23
CA GLU A 345 10.11 -33.45 -8.46
C GLU A 345 9.43 -34.81 -8.22
N VAL A 346 9.86 -35.54 -7.18
CA VAL A 346 9.47 -36.93 -6.92
C VAL A 346 8.21 -37.06 -6.06
N LEU A 347 8.16 -36.40 -4.89
CA LEU A 347 7.00 -36.43 -3.98
C LEU A 347 5.94 -35.39 -4.36
N GLY A 348 6.35 -34.32 -5.05
CA GLY A 348 5.50 -33.17 -5.39
C GLY A 348 4.74 -33.29 -6.71
N TYR A 349 4.52 -34.51 -7.22
CA TYR A 349 3.88 -34.77 -8.52
C TYR A 349 4.50 -33.95 -9.67
N ASN A 350 5.82 -34.07 -9.88
CA ASN A 350 6.56 -33.31 -10.89
C ASN A 350 6.24 -31.79 -10.84
N TYR A 351 6.42 -31.18 -9.66
CA TYR A 351 6.17 -29.76 -9.39
C TYR A 351 4.69 -29.30 -9.36
N ALA A 352 3.69 -30.19 -9.52
CA ALA A 352 2.27 -29.84 -9.38
C ALA A 352 1.88 -29.40 -7.95
N LEU A 353 2.64 -29.82 -6.92
CA LEU A 353 2.42 -29.41 -5.52
C LEU A 353 2.69 -27.90 -5.33
N PHE A 354 1.68 -27.08 -5.63
CA PHE A 354 1.80 -25.63 -5.83
C PHE A 354 2.34 -24.85 -4.61
N GLY A 355 2.19 -25.37 -3.39
CA GLY A 355 2.74 -24.74 -2.18
C GLY A 355 4.26 -24.53 -2.27
N MET A 356 4.96 -25.55 -2.79
CA MET A 356 6.40 -25.54 -3.03
C MET A 356 6.75 -25.35 -4.52
N GLY A 357 5.79 -25.51 -5.45
CA GLY A 357 5.97 -25.33 -6.89
C GLY A 357 6.57 -23.97 -7.31
N PRO A 358 7.30 -23.88 -8.44
CA PRO A 358 7.84 -22.63 -8.98
C PRO A 358 6.72 -21.64 -9.36
N TYR A 359 7.05 -20.36 -9.60
CA TYR A 359 6.02 -19.37 -9.94
C TYR A 359 5.67 -19.43 -11.44
N CYS A 360 4.43 -19.78 -11.75
CA CYS A 360 3.93 -19.98 -13.11
C CYS A 360 2.42 -19.65 -13.22
N PRO A 361 1.80 -19.68 -14.42
CA PRO A 361 0.36 -19.49 -14.57
C PRO A 361 -0.47 -20.47 -13.73
N TYR A 362 -0.16 -21.77 -13.81
CA TYR A 362 -0.77 -22.84 -13.01
C TYR A 362 -0.75 -22.52 -11.51
N TRP A 363 0.41 -22.12 -10.97
CA TRP A 363 0.55 -21.74 -9.56
C TRP A 363 -0.42 -20.63 -9.14
N ARG A 364 -0.67 -19.62 -10.00
CA ARG A 364 -1.57 -18.51 -9.68
C ARG A 364 -3.02 -18.98 -9.59
N GLU A 365 -3.48 -19.81 -10.53
CA GLU A 365 -4.84 -20.34 -10.51
C GLU A 365 -5.05 -21.31 -9.35
N MET A 366 -4.08 -22.20 -9.06
CA MET A 366 -4.15 -23.08 -7.88
C MET A 366 -4.15 -22.30 -6.57
N LYS A 367 -3.30 -21.27 -6.44
CA LYS A 367 -3.29 -20.38 -5.26
C LYS A 367 -4.63 -19.65 -5.09
N LYS A 368 -5.28 -19.27 -6.19
CA LYS A 368 -6.60 -18.60 -6.22
C LYS A 368 -7.73 -19.58 -5.83
N ILE A 369 -7.78 -20.77 -6.43
CA ILE A 369 -8.73 -21.84 -6.08
C ILE A 369 -8.64 -22.16 -4.58
N VAL A 370 -7.43 -22.43 -4.08
CA VAL A 370 -7.22 -22.79 -2.67
C VAL A 370 -7.64 -21.67 -1.71
N VAL A 371 -7.45 -20.39 -2.06
CA VAL A 371 -7.80 -19.26 -1.19
C VAL A 371 -9.30 -18.91 -1.22
N LEU A 372 -10.00 -19.17 -2.34
CA LEU A 372 -11.43 -18.86 -2.49
C LEU A 372 -12.34 -20.04 -2.09
N GLU A 373 -12.04 -21.24 -2.58
CA GLU A 373 -12.96 -22.39 -2.52
C GLU A 373 -12.72 -23.26 -1.26
N LEU A 374 -11.46 -23.41 -0.86
CA LEU A 374 -11.03 -24.34 0.20
C LEU A 374 -10.72 -23.63 1.54
N LEU A 375 -9.96 -22.53 1.52
CA LEU A 375 -9.47 -21.83 2.72
C LEU A 375 -10.06 -20.42 2.90
N SER A 376 -11.18 -20.12 2.23
CA SER A 376 -11.93 -18.90 2.51
C SER A 376 -12.56 -18.94 3.90
N ASN A 377 -12.76 -17.75 4.50
CA ASN A 377 -13.36 -17.64 5.83
C ASN A 377 -14.76 -18.28 5.91
N HIS A 378 -15.49 -18.40 4.79
CA HIS A 378 -16.75 -19.14 4.74
C HIS A 378 -16.53 -20.64 4.91
N ARG A 379 -15.68 -21.28 4.08
CA ARG A 379 -15.40 -22.71 4.17
C ARG A 379 -14.81 -23.10 5.52
N VAL A 380 -13.91 -22.28 6.07
CA VAL A 380 -13.35 -22.46 7.41
C VAL A 380 -14.46 -22.49 8.48
N GLN A 381 -15.50 -21.65 8.38
CA GLN A 381 -16.64 -21.68 9.31
C GLN A 381 -17.55 -22.91 9.12
N MET A 382 -17.73 -23.43 7.91
CA MET A 382 -18.51 -24.67 7.68
C MET A 382 -17.89 -25.87 8.41
N HIS A 383 -16.56 -26.01 8.35
CA HIS A 383 -15.80 -27.06 9.03
C HIS A 383 -15.58 -26.83 10.54
N ARG A 384 -16.23 -25.83 11.15
CA ARG A 384 -16.26 -25.61 12.61
C ARG A 384 -16.68 -26.86 13.39
N HIS A 385 -17.72 -27.55 12.90
CA HIS A 385 -18.27 -28.71 13.58
C HIS A 385 -17.25 -29.87 13.68
N ILE A 386 -16.41 -30.05 12.66
CA ILE A 386 -15.32 -31.04 12.65
C ILE A 386 -14.28 -30.71 13.72
N ARG A 387 -13.78 -29.46 13.75
CA ARG A 387 -12.76 -29.02 14.70
C ARG A 387 -13.23 -29.15 16.15
N GLU A 388 -14.47 -28.72 16.42
CA GLU A 388 -15.06 -28.90 17.75
C GLU A 388 -15.28 -30.37 18.12
N PHE A 389 -15.70 -31.22 17.18
CA PHE A 389 -15.90 -32.65 17.45
C PHE A 389 -14.57 -33.36 17.77
N GLU A 390 -13.53 -33.17 16.96
CA GLU A 390 -12.24 -33.83 17.17
C GLU A 390 -11.56 -33.33 18.45
N VAL A 391 -11.55 -32.02 18.72
CA VAL A 391 -11.03 -31.47 19.99
C VAL A 391 -11.77 -32.06 21.19
N LYS A 392 -13.12 -32.03 21.20
CA LYS A 392 -13.93 -32.60 22.29
C LYS A 392 -13.74 -34.12 22.43
N THR A 393 -13.40 -34.83 21.37
CA THR A 393 -13.14 -36.27 21.37
C THR A 393 -11.74 -36.61 21.89
N SER A 394 -10.70 -35.90 21.45
CA SER A 394 -9.32 -36.08 21.96
C SER A 394 -9.19 -35.74 23.44
N LEU A 395 -10.01 -34.84 23.98
CA LEU A 395 -10.10 -34.55 25.41
C LEU A 395 -10.80 -35.67 26.19
N LYS A 396 -11.89 -36.25 25.66
CA LYS A 396 -12.57 -37.41 26.26
C LYS A 396 -11.65 -38.63 26.40
N GLN A 397 -10.70 -38.82 25.48
CA GLN A 397 -9.68 -39.86 25.58
C GLN A 397 -8.81 -39.67 26.84
N ILE A 398 -8.38 -38.44 27.13
CA ILE A 398 -7.63 -38.12 28.37
C ILE A 398 -8.47 -38.41 29.62
N TYR A 399 -9.72 -37.93 29.68
CA TYR A 399 -10.63 -38.24 30.79
C TYR A 399 -10.82 -39.75 31.00
N THR A 400 -10.89 -40.53 29.91
CA THR A 400 -11.01 -41.99 29.97
C THR A 400 -9.75 -42.65 30.55
N MET A 401 -8.56 -42.12 30.25
CA MET A 401 -7.30 -42.57 30.86
C MET A 401 -7.22 -42.19 32.35
N MET A 402 -7.70 -40.99 32.73
CA MET A 402 -7.73 -40.54 34.12
C MET A 402 -8.66 -41.39 34.99
N ASN A 403 -9.80 -41.87 34.47
CA ASN A 403 -10.70 -42.77 35.18
C ASN A 403 -10.06 -44.11 35.60
N GLY A 404 -8.89 -44.47 35.06
CA GLY A 404 -8.12 -45.65 35.41
C GLY A 404 -6.88 -45.41 36.26
N SER A 405 -6.68 -44.21 36.85
CA SER A 405 -5.45 -43.88 37.60
C SER A 405 -5.67 -42.79 38.67
N PRO A 406 -4.85 -42.73 39.74
CA PRO A 406 -5.07 -41.80 40.85
C PRO A 406 -4.71 -40.35 40.47
N ASN A 407 -5.74 -39.56 40.16
CA ASN A 407 -5.77 -38.10 39.99
C ASN A 407 -4.80 -37.45 38.95
N THR A 408 -3.86 -38.18 38.37
CA THR A 408 -2.88 -37.63 37.43
C THR A 408 -2.51 -38.67 36.37
N VAL A 409 -2.39 -38.22 35.11
CA VAL A 409 -1.98 -39.05 33.97
C VAL A 409 -0.81 -38.39 33.24
N LYS A 410 0.19 -39.18 32.82
CA LYS A 410 1.30 -38.69 32.00
C LYS A 410 0.94 -38.83 30.53
N ILE A 411 0.91 -37.70 29.81
CA ILE A 411 0.59 -37.63 28.38
C ILE A 411 1.86 -37.23 27.63
N GLU A 412 2.12 -37.86 26.49
CA GLU A 412 3.11 -37.36 25.52
C GLU A 412 2.39 -36.38 24.57
N MET A 413 2.67 -35.09 24.74
CA MET A 413 1.89 -34.03 24.09
C MET A 413 2.19 -33.88 22.61
N ASN A 414 3.37 -34.28 22.12
CA ASN A 414 3.66 -34.23 20.68
C ASN A 414 2.73 -35.19 19.94
N GLN A 415 2.64 -36.43 20.39
CA GLN A 415 1.77 -37.46 19.81
C GLN A 415 0.28 -37.11 19.98
N TRP A 416 -0.12 -36.50 21.10
CA TRP A 416 -1.52 -36.07 21.29
C TRP A 416 -1.90 -34.93 20.33
N PHE A 417 -1.07 -33.89 20.22
CA PHE A 417 -1.30 -32.80 19.25
C PHE A 417 -1.19 -33.29 17.80
N GLU A 418 -0.27 -34.21 17.47
CA GLU A 418 -0.17 -34.84 16.15
C GLU A 418 -1.46 -35.59 15.80
N ASN A 419 -1.94 -36.44 16.70
CA ASN A 419 -3.14 -37.25 16.49
C ASN A 419 -4.38 -36.37 16.25
N LEU A 420 -4.60 -35.38 17.12
CA LEU A 420 -5.68 -34.39 16.98
C LEU A 420 -5.59 -33.60 15.66
N THR A 421 -4.42 -33.05 15.35
CA THR A 421 -4.21 -32.24 14.14
C THR A 421 -4.42 -33.07 12.87
N MET A 422 -3.88 -34.30 12.85
CA MET A 422 -4.07 -35.25 11.74
C MET A 422 -5.53 -35.65 11.58
N ASN A 423 -6.27 -35.94 12.66
CA ASN A 423 -7.69 -36.26 12.59
C ASN A 423 -8.50 -35.12 11.97
N VAL A 424 -8.32 -33.89 12.47
CA VAL A 424 -8.99 -32.68 11.97
C VAL A 424 -8.74 -32.50 10.48
N ILE A 425 -7.48 -32.61 10.05
CA ILE A 425 -7.08 -32.36 8.67
C ILE A 425 -7.55 -33.47 7.73
N VAL A 426 -7.32 -34.74 8.06
CA VAL A 426 -7.76 -35.89 7.25
C VAL A 426 -9.28 -35.88 7.05
N ARG A 427 -10.04 -35.46 8.08
CA ARG A 427 -11.50 -35.34 8.00
C ARG A 427 -11.97 -34.13 7.19
N ILE A 428 -11.27 -32.99 7.23
CA ILE A 428 -11.53 -31.81 6.37
C ILE A 428 -11.16 -32.06 4.91
N LEU A 429 -10.10 -32.84 4.65
CA LEU A 429 -9.57 -33.05 3.30
C LEU A 429 -10.22 -34.20 2.53
N PHE A 430 -10.60 -35.29 3.23
CA PHE A 430 -11.00 -36.55 2.61
C PHE A 430 -12.25 -37.19 3.25
N GLY A 431 -12.91 -36.51 4.21
CA GLY A 431 -14.10 -37.02 4.88
C GLY A 431 -13.88 -38.30 5.69
N LYS A 432 -12.62 -38.67 5.97
CA LYS A 432 -12.25 -39.93 6.63
C LYS A 432 -12.29 -39.84 8.16
N GLU A 433 -12.78 -40.90 8.79
CA GLU A 433 -12.68 -41.13 10.23
C GLU A 433 -11.48 -42.05 10.55
N HIS A 434 -11.16 -42.26 11.83
CA HIS A 434 -9.95 -42.99 12.21
C HIS A 434 -10.07 -44.51 11.96
N ASP A 435 -9.36 -44.99 10.93
CA ASP A 435 -9.23 -46.40 10.59
C ASP A 435 -7.75 -46.81 10.32
N PHE A 436 -7.55 -48.07 9.92
CA PHE A 436 -6.23 -48.62 9.58
C PHE A 436 -5.57 -47.93 8.37
N GLU A 437 -6.36 -47.46 7.40
CA GLU A 437 -5.84 -46.75 6.23
C GLU A 437 -5.40 -45.33 6.60
N VAL A 438 -6.13 -44.66 7.48
CA VAL A 438 -5.73 -43.35 8.04
C VAL A 438 -4.43 -43.46 8.84
N GLU A 439 -4.19 -44.53 9.60
CA GLU A 439 -2.89 -44.70 10.28
C GLU A 439 -1.74 -45.03 9.31
N ARG A 440 -2.00 -45.85 8.28
CA ARG A 440 -1.05 -46.07 7.16
C ARG A 440 -0.70 -44.75 6.47
N ALA A 441 -1.72 -43.92 6.20
CA ALA A 441 -1.59 -42.59 5.63
C ALA A 441 -0.81 -41.63 6.57
N ARG A 442 -1.09 -41.65 7.87
CA ARG A 442 -0.36 -40.89 8.92
C ARG A 442 1.12 -41.29 8.97
N LYS A 443 1.47 -42.56 8.77
CA LYS A 443 2.87 -42.99 8.60
C LYS A 443 3.48 -42.44 7.30
N ALA A 444 2.76 -42.54 6.18
CA ALA A 444 3.26 -42.07 4.88
C ALA A 444 3.54 -40.55 4.85
N ILE A 445 2.66 -39.72 5.41
CA ILE A 445 2.86 -38.26 5.48
C ILE A 445 3.99 -37.86 6.44
N ARG A 446 4.21 -38.61 7.55
CA ARG A 446 5.37 -38.40 8.43
C ARG A 446 6.69 -38.61 7.68
N THR A 447 6.81 -39.68 6.88
CA THR A 447 7.98 -39.90 6.02
C THR A 447 8.14 -38.79 4.99
N PHE A 448 7.06 -38.37 4.31
CA PHE A 448 7.08 -37.24 3.38
C PHE A 448 7.61 -35.95 4.04
N MET A 449 7.10 -35.59 5.22
CA MET A 449 7.52 -34.37 5.93
C MET A 449 8.98 -34.42 6.40
N ASN A 450 9.51 -35.62 6.68
CA ASN A 450 10.93 -35.81 6.96
C ASN A 450 11.78 -35.73 5.68
N LEU A 451 11.33 -36.29 4.56
CA LEU A 451 12.02 -36.21 3.27
C LEU A 451 12.06 -34.78 2.68
N PHE A 452 11.13 -33.90 3.06
CA PHE A 452 11.21 -32.46 2.77
C PHE A 452 12.13 -31.67 3.73
N ARG A 453 12.68 -32.30 4.78
CA ARG A 453 13.61 -31.70 5.76
C ARG A 453 15.06 -32.16 5.62
N VAL A 454 15.33 -33.32 5.02
CA VAL A 454 16.69 -33.85 4.88
C VAL A 454 17.54 -33.03 3.91
N PHE A 455 18.86 -33.04 4.14
CA PHE A 455 19.82 -32.43 3.23
C PHE A 455 20.10 -33.35 2.03
N VAL A 456 19.47 -33.07 0.89
CA VAL A 456 19.66 -33.82 -0.36
C VAL A 456 20.84 -33.24 -1.16
N VAL A 457 21.90 -34.03 -1.36
CA VAL A 457 23.12 -33.58 -2.09
C VAL A 457 22.79 -33.11 -3.52
N ALA A 458 21.87 -33.77 -4.22
CA ALA A 458 21.48 -33.43 -5.59
C ALA A 458 20.92 -32.00 -5.74
N ASP A 459 20.26 -31.45 -4.72
CA ASP A 459 19.66 -30.10 -4.73
C ASP A 459 20.69 -28.96 -4.66
N TYR A 460 21.95 -29.33 -4.40
CA TYR A 460 23.10 -28.43 -4.33
C TYR A 460 24.23 -28.84 -5.29
N MET A 461 24.27 -30.09 -5.72
CA MET A 461 25.32 -30.67 -6.58
C MET A 461 24.69 -31.61 -7.62
N PRO A 462 23.94 -31.11 -8.62
CA PRO A 462 23.11 -31.94 -9.51
C PRO A 462 23.90 -33.01 -10.29
N SER A 463 25.17 -32.78 -10.58
CA SER A 463 26.08 -33.75 -11.22
C SER A 463 26.36 -35.01 -10.37
N LEU A 464 26.01 -35.00 -9.09
CA LEU A 464 26.13 -36.14 -8.17
C LEU A 464 24.80 -36.87 -7.94
N ARG A 465 23.69 -36.47 -8.59
CA ARG A 465 22.36 -37.10 -8.39
C ARG A 465 22.39 -38.62 -8.60
N TRP A 466 23.16 -39.10 -9.57
CA TRP A 466 23.27 -40.53 -9.91
C TRP A 466 23.85 -41.41 -8.79
N LEU A 467 24.50 -40.83 -7.77
CA LEU A 467 25.03 -41.54 -6.61
C LEU A 467 23.97 -41.79 -5.51
N ASP A 468 22.83 -41.09 -5.54
CA ASP A 468 21.80 -41.06 -4.48
C ASP A 468 22.40 -41.06 -3.06
N ILE A 469 23.25 -40.07 -2.77
CA ILE A 469 23.97 -40.00 -1.49
C ILE A 469 22.98 -39.79 -0.34
N GLY A 470 22.79 -40.86 0.45
CA GLY A 470 21.79 -40.96 1.52
C GLY A 470 20.62 -41.91 1.22
N GLY A 471 20.45 -42.33 -0.04
CA GLY A 471 19.33 -43.17 -0.49
C GLY A 471 18.00 -42.41 -0.60
N TYR A 472 18.03 -41.07 -0.56
CA TYR A 472 16.85 -40.23 -0.46
C TYR A 472 16.03 -40.21 -1.75
N GLU A 473 16.62 -40.28 -2.94
CA GLU A 473 15.84 -40.35 -4.19
C GLU A 473 15.07 -41.69 -4.27
N LYS A 474 15.68 -42.78 -3.80
CA LYS A 474 14.99 -44.06 -3.66
C LYS A 474 13.86 -43.98 -2.62
N GLU A 475 14.13 -43.48 -1.41
CA GLU A 475 13.11 -43.38 -0.35
C GLU A 475 11.94 -42.47 -0.78
N MET A 476 12.23 -41.36 -1.47
CA MET A 476 11.21 -40.50 -2.09
C MET A 476 10.37 -41.25 -3.13
N LYS A 477 10.96 -42.08 -3.98
CA LYS A 477 10.21 -42.88 -4.97
C LYS A 477 9.37 -43.98 -4.35
N GLU A 478 9.77 -44.50 -3.19
CA GLU A 478 8.99 -45.50 -2.43
C GLU A 478 7.83 -44.82 -1.68
N ASN A 479 8.08 -43.67 -1.03
CA ASN A 479 7.06 -42.89 -0.33
C ASN A 479 6.05 -42.21 -1.30
N ALA A 480 6.49 -41.75 -2.47
CA ALA A 480 5.61 -41.21 -3.51
C ALA A 480 4.54 -42.23 -3.95
N LYS A 481 4.94 -43.48 -4.20
CA LYS A 481 4.02 -44.58 -4.56
C LYS A 481 3.02 -44.89 -3.45
N GLU A 482 3.48 -44.88 -2.20
CA GLU A 482 2.63 -45.14 -1.03
C GLU A 482 1.58 -44.03 -0.85
N ILE A 483 1.97 -42.76 -0.98
CA ILE A 483 1.04 -41.63 -0.90
C ILE A 483 0.08 -41.61 -2.09
N ASP A 484 0.58 -41.82 -3.32
CA ASP A 484 -0.27 -41.83 -4.50
C ASP A 484 -1.30 -42.96 -4.46
N TYR A 485 -0.92 -44.17 -4.03
CA TYR A 485 -1.85 -45.29 -3.82
C TYR A 485 -3.00 -44.92 -2.86
N ILE A 486 -2.71 -44.22 -1.77
CA ILE A 486 -3.71 -43.81 -0.76
C ILE A 486 -4.62 -42.71 -1.31
N LEU A 487 -4.03 -41.66 -1.91
CA LEU A 487 -4.78 -40.54 -2.46
C LEU A 487 -5.64 -40.95 -3.66
N GLU A 488 -5.13 -41.84 -4.52
CA GLU A 488 -5.87 -42.44 -5.64
C GLU A 488 -7.05 -43.26 -5.13
N LYS A 489 -6.84 -44.13 -4.13
CA LYS A 489 -7.93 -44.93 -3.56
C LYS A 489 -9.05 -44.02 -3.02
N TRP A 490 -8.69 -42.98 -2.26
CA TRP A 490 -9.67 -42.03 -1.72
C TRP A 490 -10.35 -41.21 -2.82
N LEU A 491 -9.65 -40.85 -3.89
CA LEU A 491 -10.22 -40.15 -5.05
C LEU A 491 -11.25 -41.01 -5.80
N VAL A 492 -10.92 -42.28 -6.06
CA VAL A 492 -11.82 -43.26 -6.69
C VAL A 492 -13.06 -43.51 -5.82
N GLU A 493 -12.91 -43.56 -4.49
CA GLU A 493 -14.05 -43.68 -3.57
C GLU A 493 -14.98 -42.46 -3.64
N HIS A 494 -14.45 -41.23 -3.69
CA HIS A 494 -15.27 -40.01 -3.84
C HIS A 494 -15.97 -39.94 -5.20
N LYS A 495 -15.24 -40.24 -6.30
CA LYS A 495 -15.82 -40.36 -7.65
C LYS A 495 -16.97 -41.38 -7.68
N LYS A 496 -16.79 -42.54 -7.04
CA LYS A 496 -17.82 -43.59 -6.97
C LYS A 496 -19.05 -43.16 -6.17
N LYS A 497 -18.88 -42.55 -5.00
CA LYS A 497 -20.01 -42.02 -4.19
C LYS A 497 -20.83 -40.99 -4.97
N ARG A 498 -20.14 -40.05 -5.63
CA ARG A 498 -20.75 -39.05 -6.51
C ARG A 498 -21.54 -39.69 -7.66
N SER A 499 -20.97 -40.68 -8.35
CA SER A 499 -21.65 -41.37 -9.46
C SER A 499 -22.85 -42.22 -9.02
N CYS A 500 -22.87 -42.71 -7.77
CA CYS A 500 -24.04 -43.33 -7.16
C CYS A 500 -25.14 -42.34 -6.72
N GLY A 501 -24.95 -41.03 -6.92
CA GLY A 501 -25.93 -39.99 -6.58
C GLY A 501 -25.96 -39.59 -5.11
N GLU A 502 -24.93 -39.94 -4.32
CA GLU A 502 -24.84 -39.62 -2.89
C GLU A 502 -24.58 -38.12 -2.67
N LYS A 503 -25.66 -37.34 -2.48
CA LYS A 503 -25.59 -35.89 -2.27
C LYS A 503 -25.27 -35.53 -0.82
N LYS A 504 -23.98 -35.40 -0.48
CA LYS A 504 -23.51 -34.66 0.72
C LYS A 504 -24.09 -33.23 0.73
N SER A 505 -24.42 -32.67 1.90
CA SER A 505 -24.75 -31.24 1.99
C SER A 505 -23.48 -30.39 1.85
N GLU A 506 -23.62 -29.09 1.58
CA GLU A 506 -22.46 -28.20 1.41
C GLU A 506 -21.60 -28.07 2.68
N ASN A 507 -22.17 -28.37 3.86
CA ASN A 507 -21.43 -28.44 5.12
C ASN A 507 -20.62 -29.74 5.29
N ASP A 508 -21.08 -30.83 4.67
CA ASP A 508 -20.50 -32.18 4.81
C ASP A 508 -19.43 -32.47 3.75
N LYS A 509 -19.24 -31.55 2.79
CA LYS A 509 -18.22 -31.66 1.75
C LYS A 509 -16.82 -31.44 2.32
N ASP A 510 -15.94 -32.37 1.99
CA ASP A 510 -14.50 -32.25 2.21
C ASP A 510 -13.81 -31.57 1.01
N PHE A 511 -12.51 -31.28 1.13
CA PHE A 511 -11.78 -30.61 0.04
C PHE A 511 -11.68 -31.47 -1.22
N MET A 512 -11.71 -32.81 -1.12
CA MET A 512 -11.70 -33.70 -2.28
C MET A 512 -13.03 -33.63 -3.06
N ASP A 513 -14.19 -33.58 -2.39
CA ASP A 513 -15.48 -33.30 -3.05
C ASP A 513 -15.49 -31.95 -3.77
N ILE A 514 -14.94 -30.90 -3.13
CA ILE A 514 -14.93 -29.54 -3.67
C ILE A 514 -14.03 -29.50 -4.91
N MET A 515 -12.81 -30.04 -4.81
CA MET A 515 -11.88 -30.15 -5.92
C MET A 515 -12.46 -30.98 -7.09
N LEU A 516 -13.11 -32.13 -6.81
CA LEU A 516 -13.84 -32.88 -7.84
C LEU A 516 -14.96 -32.07 -8.50
N SER A 517 -15.67 -31.23 -7.74
CA SER A 517 -16.74 -30.37 -8.27
C SER A 517 -16.24 -29.19 -9.11
N LEU A 518 -15.00 -28.74 -8.89
CA LEU A 518 -14.39 -27.62 -9.61
C LEU A 518 -13.77 -28.03 -10.95
N PHE A 519 -13.36 -29.30 -11.07
CA PHE A 519 -12.75 -29.86 -12.28
C PHE A 519 -13.68 -30.79 -13.05
N GLU A 520 -14.97 -30.89 -12.68
CA GLU A 520 -15.96 -31.81 -13.26
C GLU A 520 -16.12 -31.65 -14.79
N ASP A 521 -16.17 -30.41 -15.28
CA ASP A 521 -16.21 -30.09 -16.72
C ASP A 521 -14.85 -30.14 -17.43
N ALA A 522 -13.75 -30.38 -16.69
CA ALA A 522 -12.36 -30.23 -17.15
C ALA A 522 -11.53 -31.53 -17.01
N MET A 523 -12.13 -32.67 -16.69
CA MET A 523 -11.39 -33.92 -16.42
C MET A 523 -10.68 -34.50 -17.67
N ASP A 524 -11.13 -34.14 -18.87
CA ASP A 524 -10.55 -34.57 -20.15
C ASP A 524 -9.60 -33.52 -20.79
N GLU A 525 -9.41 -32.34 -20.18
CA GLU A 525 -8.49 -31.29 -20.69
C GLU A 525 -7.17 -31.23 -19.90
N ASP A 526 -6.04 -31.08 -20.59
CA ASP A 526 -4.73 -30.88 -19.97
C ASP A 526 -4.59 -29.46 -19.39
N VAL A 527 -4.66 -29.34 -18.06
CA VAL A 527 -4.56 -28.05 -17.36
C VAL A 527 -3.10 -27.73 -17.05
N ALA A 528 -2.40 -27.31 -18.11
CA ALA A 528 -1.02 -26.79 -18.10
C ALA A 528 0.10 -27.82 -17.78
N GLY A 529 -0.07 -29.06 -18.26
CA GLY A 529 0.88 -30.17 -18.16
C GLY A 529 0.49 -31.25 -17.14
N PHE A 530 -0.76 -31.23 -16.68
CA PHE A 530 -1.28 -32.10 -15.61
C PHE A 530 -2.75 -32.45 -15.85
N ASP A 531 -3.09 -33.71 -15.62
CA ASP A 531 -4.48 -34.19 -15.57
C ASP A 531 -5.19 -33.73 -14.27
N ALA A 532 -6.52 -33.71 -14.31
CA ALA A 532 -7.32 -33.27 -13.18
C ALA A 532 -7.10 -34.10 -11.90
N ASP A 533 -6.85 -35.41 -12.00
CA ASP A 533 -6.66 -36.27 -10.81
C ASP A 533 -5.33 -36.00 -10.12
N THR A 534 -4.25 -35.80 -10.89
CA THR A 534 -2.96 -35.29 -10.39
C THR A 534 -3.12 -33.93 -9.73
N ILE A 535 -3.92 -33.02 -10.28
CA ILE A 535 -4.19 -31.70 -9.67
C ILE A 535 -4.96 -31.85 -8.35
N ILE A 536 -6.00 -32.69 -8.29
CA ILE A 536 -6.79 -32.94 -7.08
C ILE A 536 -5.89 -33.56 -5.99
N LYS A 537 -5.17 -34.65 -6.31
CA LYS A 537 -4.27 -35.35 -5.35
C LYS A 537 -3.16 -34.44 -4.83
N SER A 538 -2.42 -33.76 -5.72
CA SER A 538 -1.31 -32.89 -5.32
C SER A 538 -1.77 -31.65 -4.54
N THR A 539 -2.97 -31.13 -4.79
CA THR A 539 -3.56 -30.02 -4.02
C THR A 539 -3.97 -30.46 -2.62
N CYS A 540 -4.65 -31.60 -2.48
CA CYS A 540 -5.00 -32.15 -1.17
C CYS A 540 -3.74 -32.49 -0.35
N LEU A 541 -2.71 -33.07 -0.99
CA LEU A 541 -1.40 -33.32 -0.37
C LEU A 541 -0.72 -32.03 0.09
N ALA A 542 -0.77 -30.96 -0.70
CA ALA A 542 -0.22 -29.65 -0.32
C ALA A 542 -0.92 -29.06 0.92
N MET A 543 -2.25 -29.25 1.06
CA MET A 543 -3.00 -28.82 2.24
C MET A 543 -2.69 -29.69 3.46
N TRP A 544 -2.58 -31.01 3.27
CA TRP A 544 -2.27 -31.95 4.35
C TRP A 544 -0.88 -31.71 4.95
N ALA A 545 0.15 -31.65 4.09
CA ALA A 545 1.52 -31.34 4.49
C ALA A 545 1.64 -29.95 5.13
N GLY A 546 0.97 -28.94 4.55
CA GLY A 546 1.04 -27.55 5.04
C GLY A 546 0.37 -27.35 6.40
N GLY A 547 -0.70 -28.10 6.72
CA GLY A 547 -1.45 -27.97 7.96
C GLY A 547 -0.98 -28.85 9.12
N SER A 548 -0.22 -29.93 8.86
CA SER A 548 0.09 -30.94 9.89
C SER A 548 1.14 -30.47 10.90
N ASP A 549 2.42 -30.77 10.68
CA ASP A 549 3.52 -30.48 11.61
C ASP A 549 3.59 -29.01 12.06
N THR A 550 3.18 -28.07 11.20
CA THR A 550 3.23 -26.62 11.46
C THR A 550 2.37 -26.22 12.65
N ILE A 551 1.20 -26.84 12.81
CA ILE A 551 0.28 -26.59 13.93
C ILE A 551 0.75 -27.34 15.18
N VAL A 552 1.23 -28.59 15.03
CA VAL A 552 1.79 -29.39 16.15
C VAL A 552 2.97 -28.68 16.80
N VAL A 553 3.93 -28.20 15.98
CA VAL A 553 5.10 -27.45 16.44
C VAL A 553 4.69 -26.15 17.14
N ALA A 554 3.68 -25.43 16.62
CA ALA A 554 3.16 -24.24 17.27
C ALA A 554 2.52 -24.57 18.63
N LEU A 555 1.65 -25.59 18.72
CA LEU A 555 1.00 -26.02 19.98
C LEU A 555 2.02 -26.43 21.05
N ILE A 556 3.06 -27.18 20.67
CA ILE A 556 4.14 -27.60 21.56
C ILE A 556 4.94 -26.40 22.09
N TRP A 557 5.28 -25.43 21.24
CA TRP A 557 5.99 -24.22 21.71
C TRP A 557 5.10 -23.32 22.56
N ILE A 558 3.80 -23.21 22.27
CA ILE A 558 2.85 -22.46 23.12
C ILE A 558 2.72 -23.13 24.50
N LEU A 559 2.57 -24.45 24.56
CA LEU A 559 2.43 -25.17 25.83
C LEU A 559 3.72 -25.12 26.66
N SER A 560 4.88 -25.29 26.02
CA SER A 560 6.19 -25.28 26.71
C SER A 560 6.51 -23.92 27.34
N LEU A 561 6.09 -22.82 26.70
CA LEU A 561 6.11 -21.48 27.30
C LEU A 561 5.27 -21.39 28.57
N LEU A 562 4.01 -21.82 28.50
CA LEU A 562 3.03 -21.68 29.59
C LEU A 562 3.46 -22.49 30.82
N LEU A 563 3.98 -23.70 30.59
CA LEU A 563 4.56 -24.55 31.63
C LEU A 563 5.86 -23.99 32.23
N ASN A 564 6.55 -23.08 31.54
CA ASN A 564 7.68 -22.33 32.11
C ASN A 564 7.28 -20.94 32.65
N ASN A 565 6.07 -20.46 32.38
CA ASN A 565 5.54 -19.19 32.87
C ASN A 565 4.15 -19.41 33.51
N PRO A 566 4.05 -20.10 34.67
CA PRO A 566 2.76 -20.49 35.25
C PRO A 566 1.83 -19.31 35.58
N HIS A 567 2.38 -18.11 35.79
CA HIS A 567 1.59 -16.89 36.00
C HIS A 567 0.79 -16.48 34.75
N VAL A 568 1.39 -16.58 33.56
CA VAL A 568 0.71 -16.39 32.26
C VAL A 568 -0.35 -17.47 32.08
N MET A 569 -0.01 -18.74 32.36
CA MET A 569 -0.94 -19.86 32.25
C MET A 569 -2.18 -19.67 33.14
N LYS A 570 -1.99 -19.29 34.40
CA LYS A 570 -3.09 -19.02 35.35
C LYS A 570 -3.96 -17.85 34.90
N LYS A 571 -3.38 -16.76 34.42
CA LYS A 571 -4.11 -15.60 33.89
C LYS A 571 -4.92 -15.94 32.62
N ALA A 572 -4.44 -16.85 31.79
CA ALA A 572 -5.20 -17.38 30.65
C ALA A 572 -6.36 -18.27 31.09
N GLN A 573 -6.17 -19.09 32.12
CA GLN A 573 -7.25 -19.89 32.72
C GLN A 573 -8.32 -18.99 33.36
N GLU A 574 -7.93 -17.92 34.05
CA GLU A 574 -8.85 -16.92 34.61
C GLU A 574 -9.66 -16.20 33.52
N GLU A 575 -9.06 -15.85 32.38
CA GLU A 575 -9.80 -15.31 31.22
C GLU A 575 -10.86 -16.30 30.70
N ILE A 576 -10.47 -17.57 30.51
CA ILE A 576 -11.38 -18.60 29.98
C ILE A 576 -12.50 -18.90 30.99
N ASP A 577 -12.19 -18.96 32.29
CA ASP A 577 -13.17 -19.20 33.35
C ASP A 577 -14.20 -18.07 33.45
N ILE A 578 -13.80 -16.81 33.20
CA ILE A 578 -14.71 -15.65 33.15
C ILE A 578 -15.57 -15.66 31.88
N GLN A 579 -14.98 -15.93 30.71
CA GLN A 579 -15.68 -15.84 29.41
C GLN A 579 -16.53 -17.08 29.08
N VAL A 580 -16.21 -18.24 29.67
CA VAL A 580 -16.84 -19.54 29.35
C VAL A 580 -17.52 -20.14 30.59
N GLY A 581 -16.83 -20.18 31.73
CA GLY A 581 -17.32 -20.82 32.95
C GLY A 581 -17.21 -22.35 32.93
N ARG A 582 -16.88 -22.92 34.11
CA ARG A 582 -16.44 -24.33 34.31
C ARG A 582 -17.42 -25.44 33.89
N ASN A 583 -18.65 -25.10 33.49
CA ASN A 583 -19.74 -26.07 33.24
C ASN A 583 -19.91 -26.46 31.76
N LYS A 584 -19.07 -25.96 30.84
CA LYS A 584 -19.14 -26.29 29.40
C LYS A 584 -17.75 -26.30 28.75
N PHE A 585 -17.61 -27.06 27.65
CA PHE A 585 -16.42 -26.97 26.79
C PHE A 585 -16.35 -25.62 26.08
N VAL A 586 -15.14 -25.19 25.71
CA VAL A 586 -14.94 -23.99 24.89
C VAL A 586 -15.31 -24.33 23.43
N ASP A 587 -16.10 -23.46 22.81
CA ASP A 587 -16.48 -23.55 21.40
C ASP A 587 -15.94 -22.35 20.60
N GLU A 588 -15.94 -22.42 19.27
CA GLU A 588 -15.28 -21.39 18.45
C GLU A 588 -15.88 -19.98 18.58
N SER A 589 -17.13 -19.84 19.05
CA SER A 589 -17.73 -18.51 19.25
C SER A 589 -17.14 -17.74 20.42
N HIS A 590 -16.54 -18.44 21.40
CA HIS A 590 -15.89 -17.83 22.56
C HIS A 590 -14.50 -17.24 22.21
N ILE A 591 -13.83 -17.75 21.17
CA ILE A 591 -12.43 -17.41 20.83
C ILE A 591 -12.23 -15.89 20.63
N ASN A 592 -13.22 -15.20 20.07
CA ASN A 592 -13.17 -13.75 19.85
C ASN A 592 -13.06 -12.93 21.15
N ASN A 593 -13.43 -13.50 22.30
CA ASN A 593 -13.37 -12.85 23.61
C ASN A 593 -12.14 -13.28 24.44
N LEU A 594 -11.38 -14.29 23.98
CA LEU A 594 -10.17 -14.78 24.65
C LEU A 594 -8.95 -13.99 24.18
N VAL A 595 -8.90 -12.70 24.52
CA VAL A 595 -7.92 -11.74 23.99
C VAL A 595 -6.52 -12.03 24.53
N TYR A 596 -6.38 -12.46 25.78
CA TYR A 596 -5.11 -12.87 26.36
C TYR A 596 -4.64 -14.25 25.85
N LEU A 597 -5.54 -15.17 25.51
CA LEU A 597 -5.15 -16.39 24.80
C LEU A 597 -4.67 -16.10 23.36
N GLN A 598 -5.33 -15.16 22.68
CA GLN A 598 -4.84 -14.62 21.41
C GLN A 598 -3.49 -13.92 21.60
N ALA A 599 -3.30 -13.17 22.69
CA ALA A 599 -2.01 -12.59 23.08
C ALA A 599 -0.93 -13.66 23.35
N ILE A 600 -1.26 -14.81 23.92
CA ILE A 600 -0.30 -15.91 24.15
C ILE A 600 0.09 -16.61 22.84
N THR A 601 -0.89 -16.80 21.94
CA THR A 601 -0.65 -17.44 20.64
C THR A 601 0.08 -16.49 19.69
N LYS A 602 -0.34 -15.21 19.69
CA LYS A 602 0.42 -14.12 19.09
C LYS A 602 1.67 -13.76 19.92
N GLU A 603 1.91 -14.21 21.15
CA GLU A 603 3.22 -14.18 21.85
C GLU A 603 3.80 -15.61 21.79
N SER A 604 3.51 -16.39 20.73
CA SER A 604 4.23 -17.61 20.38
C SER A 604 5.15 -17.46 19.16
N LEU A 605 4.64 -17.43 17.94
CA LEU A 605 5.39 -17.69 16.69
C LEU A 605 6.60 -16.76 16.27
N ARG A 606 7.26 -15.92 17.10
CA ARG A 606 8.32 -14.94 16.68
C ARG A 606 9.72 -15.36 17.00
N LEU A 607 9.93 -15.77 18.24
CA LEU A 607 11.22 -16.30 18.63
C LEU A 607 11.35 -17.74 18.12
N TYR A 608 10.25 -18.49 17.92
CA TYR A 608 10.14 -19.68 17.08
C TYR A 608 8.85 -19.61 16.23
N PRO A 609 8.95 -19.00 15.04
CA PRO A 609 8.11 -19.44 13.92
C PRO A 609 8.39 -20.93 13.64
N PRO A 610 7.39 -21.74 13.28
CA PRO A 610 7.60 -23.14 12.86
C PRO A 610 8.57 -23.30 11.66
N GLY A 611 8.76 -22.24 10.85
CA GLY A 611 9.76 -22.16 9.77
C GLY A 611 10.72 -20.98 9.94
N PRO A 612 11.80 -21.07 10.75
CA PRO A 612 12.65 -19.93 11.10
C PRO A 612 13.53 -19.34 10.00
N LEU A 613 13.63 -20.00 8.83
CA LEU A 613 14.26 -19.46 7.61
C LEU A 613 13.24 -19.13 6.51
N SER A 614 11.94 -19.13 6.84
CA SER A 614 10.84 -19.23 5.87
C SER A 614 10.98 -20.48 4.99
N VAL A 615 10.22 -20.55 3.89
CA VAL A 615 10.48 -21.46 2.78
C VAL A 615 11.42 -20.76 1.78
N PRO A 616 12.44 -21.41 1.20
CA PRO A 616 13.37 -20.76 0.28
C PRO A 616 12.70 -20.12 -0.94
N HIS A 617 13.19 -18.97 -1.36
CA HIS A 617 12.77 -18.25 -2.57
C HIS A 617 13.83 -18.37 -3.67
N GLU A 618 13.49 -18.05 -4.91
CA GLU A 618 14.42 -17.97 -6.04
C GLU A 618 14.05 -16.81 -6.98
N SER A 619 15.06 -16.04 -7.41
CA SER A 619 14.88 -14.86 -8.29
C SER A 619 14.67 -15.26 -9.76
N MET A 620 13.56 -14.84 -10.36
CA MET A 620 13.21 -15.12 -11.76
C MET A 620 13.85 -14.15 -12.77
N GLU A 621 14.28 -12.99 -12.31
CA GLU A 621 14.85 -11.88 -13.06
C GLU A 621 15.89 -11.17 -12.18
N ASP A 622 16.84 -10.45 -12.79
CA ASP A 622 17.81 -9.65 -12.05
C ASP A 622 17.06 -8.53 -11.32
N CYS A 623 17.31 -8.38 -10.01
CA CYS A 623 16.62 -7.43 -9.15
C CYS A 623 17.60 -6.69 -8.24
N THR A 624 17.20 -5.52 -7.75
CA THR A 624 17.99 -4.74 -6.79
C THR A 624 17.29 -4.72 -5.45
N VAL A 625 18.02 -5.06 -4.39
CA VAL A 625 17.55 -5.11 -3.01
C VAL A 625 18.64 -4.48 -2.14
N ASP A 626 18.29 -3.41 -1.40
CA ASP A 626 19.21 -2.69 -0.51
C ASP A 626 20.51 -2.25 -1.24
N ASP A 627 20.35 -1.59 -2.40
CA ASP A 627 21.40 -1.22 -3.38
C ASP A 627 22.24 -2.38 -3.98
N TYR A 628 22.06 -3.62 -3.52
CA TYR A 628 22.73 -4.78 -4.07
C TYR A 628 21.99 -5.42 -5.24
N ILE A 629 22.73 -5.78 -6.29
CA ILE A 629 22.19 -6.58 -7.40
C ILE A 629 22.12 -8.04 -6.98
N ILE A 630 20.90 -8.61 -6.98
CA ILE A 630 20.61 -10.03 -6.86
C ILE A 630 20.38 -10.58 -8.28
N PRO A 631 21.31 -11.37 -8.85
CA PRO A 631 21.14 -11.94 -10.18
C PRO A 631 20.06 -13.02 -10.21
N LYS A 632 19.44 -13.21 -11.38
CA LYS A 632 18.53 -14.31 -11.70
C LYS A 632 19.11 -15.69 -11.31
N GLY A 633 18.24 -16.58 -10.83
CA GLY A 633 18.62 -17.91 -10.32
C GLY A 633 19.31 -17.93 -8.95
N THR A 634 19.40 -16.79 -8.25
CA THR A 634 19.87 -16.72 -6.87
C THR A 634 18.76 -17.19 -5.92
N ARG A 635 19.10 -18.10 -5.00
CA ARG A 635 18.18 -18.53 -3.94
C ARG A 635 18.17 -17.49 -2.82
N VAL A 636 17.04 -17.27 -2.15
CA VAL A 636 16.93 -16.30 -1.04
C VAL A 636 16.31 -16.96 0.19
N LEU A 637 16.92 -16.74 1.36
CA LEU A 637 16.46 -17.21 2.67
C LEU A 637 16.13 -16.01 3.57
N PHE A 638 15.03 -16.09 4.31
CA PHE A 638 14.56 -15.01 5.20
C PHE A 638 14.65 -15.49 6.64
N ASN A 639 15.61 -14.98 7.41
CA ASN A 639 15.86 -15.41 8.78
C ASN A 639 14.84 -14.80 9.74
N LEU A 640 13.63 -15.37 9.76
CA LEU A 640 12.50 -14.94 10.58
C LEU A 640 12.85 -14.94 12.08
N TRP A 641 13.77 -15.81 12.49
CA TRP A 641 14.30 -15.85 13.86
C TRP A 641 15.05 -14.56 14.24
N MET A 642 15.81 -13.95 13.31
CA MET A 642 16.48 -12.66 13.52
C MET A 642 15.51 -11.48 13.36
N ILE A 643 14.75 -11.47 12.25
CA ILE A 643 13.83 -10.37 11.89
C ILE A 643 12.84 -10.06 13.01
N GLN A 644 12.40 -11.10 13.72
CA GLN A 644 11.43 -11.01 14.81
C GLN A 644 12.10 -10.90 16.20
N ARG A 645 13.44 -10.90 16.28
CA ARG A 645 14.23 -10.66 17.52
C ARG A 645 14.93 -9.31 17.55
N ASP A 646 14.75 -8.49 16.53
CA ASP A 646 15.39 -7.18 16.38
C ASP A 646 15.20 -6.31 17.66
N PRO A 647 16.27 -6.02 18.43
CA PRO A 647 16.18 -5.27 19.67
C PRO A 647 15.82 -3.79 19.46
N THR A 648 15.89 -3.28 18.22
CA THR A 648 15.39 -1.93 17.88
C THR A 648 13.86 -1.86 17.78
N ILE A 649 13.18 -3.01 17.87
CA ILE A 649 11.72 -3.16 17.78
C ILE A 649 11.16 -3.81 19.04
N TRP A 650 11.85 -4.83 19.56
CA TRP A 650 11.40 -5.66 20.66
C TRP A 650 12.18 -5.35 21.93
N SER A 651 11.61 -4.56 22.84
CA SER A 651 12.13 -4.41 24.20
C SER A 651 12.18 -5.78 24.90
N GLU A 652 13.30 -6.11 25.55
CA GLU A 652 13.54 -7.45 26.12
C GLU A 652 13.26 -8.55 25.08
N PRO A 653 14.03 -8.59 23.96
CA PRO A 653 13.62 -9.28 22.74
C PRO A 653 13.42 -10.78 22.94
N ASP A 654 14.20 -11.41 23.84
CA ASP A 654 14.17 -12.85 24.11
C ASP A 654 13.22 -13.28 25.24
N VAL A 655 12.61 -12.34 25.96
CA VAL A 655 11.68 -12.62 27.06
C VAL A 655 10.28 -12.84 26.52
N PHE A 656 9.56 -13.85 27.03
CA PHE A 656 8.14 -14.09 26.74
C PHE A 656 7.26 -13.21 27.64
N LYS A 657 6.48 -12.32 27.04
CA LYS A 657 5.74 -11.25 27.71
C LYS A 657 4.43 -10.88 26.98
N PRO A 658 3.40 -11.75 26.99
CA PRO A 658 2.11 -11.50 26.30
C PRO A 658 1.39 -10.22 26.73
N GLU A 659 1.72 -9.64 27.89
CA GLU A 659 1.26 -8.31 28.32
C GLU A 659 1.54 -7.23 27.28
N ARG A 660 2.60 -7.41 26.48
CA ARG A 660 2.91 -6.46 25.42
C ARG A 660 1.86 -6.48 24.30
N PHE A 661 1.01 -7.52 24.19
CA PHE A 661 -0.16 -7.58 23.26
C PHE A 661 -1.33 -6.71 23.66
N LEU A 662 -1.26 -6.10 24.83
CA LEU A 662 -2.34 -5.34 25.44
C LEU A 662 -1.92 -3.87 25.71
N THR A 663 -0.80 -3.39 25.13
CA THR A 663 -0.21 -2.07 25.51
C THR A 663 0.30 -1.14 24.38
N THR A 664 1.41 -1.41 23.68
CA THR A 664 2.21 -0.37 22.95
C THR A 664 1.80 0.18 21.50
N HIS A 665 0.50 0.51 21.15
CA HIS A 665 -0.31 0.83 19.86
C HIS A 665 -1.10 -0.23 18.87
N LYS A 666 -2.24 -0.99 19.15
CA LYS A 666 -2.61 -2.51 19.06
C LYS A 666 -2.59 -3.35 17.77
N ASP A 667 -2.73 -2.76 16.61
CA ASP A 667 -3.11 -3.41 15.34
C ASP A 667 -2.30 -4.61 14.81
N VAL A 668 -1.00 -4.77 15.14
CA VAL A 668 -0.12 -5.71 14.41
C VAL A 668 -0.61 -7.17 14.47
N ASP A 669 -0.57 -7.80 13.30
CA ASP A 669 -1.05 -9.14 13.03
C ASP A 669 0.04 -10.06 12.47
N VAL A 670 -0.26 -11.37 12.45
CA VAL A 670 0.56 -12.39 11.80
C VAL A 670 0.20 -12.58 10.31
N LYS A 671 -0.54 -11.63 9.70
CA LYS A 671 -1.13 -11.75 8.36
C LYS A 671 -0.27 -11.11 7.26
N GLY A 672 1.03 -10.90 7.53
CA GLY A 672 2.02 -10.50 6.53
C GLY A 672 1.94 -9.05 6.05
N LYS A 673 1.27 -8.16 6.81
CA LYS A 673 1.31 -6.70 6.60
C LYS A 673 2.46 -6.02 7.34
N HIS A 674 2.92 -6.64 8.44
CA HIS A 674 3.80 -6.04 9.44
C HIS A 674 5.13 -6.83 9.46
N PHE A 675 6.22 -6.23 8.98
CA PHE A 675 7.42 -7.00 8.61
C PHE A 675 8.30 -7.43 9.79
N GLU A 676 8.10 -6.82 10.95
CA GLU A 676 8.54 -7.31 12.27
C GLU A 676 7.82 -8.57 12.75
N LEU A 677 6.73 -9.00 12.10
CA LEU A 677 5.89 -10.12 12.54
C LEU A 677 5.33 -10.97 11.37
N ILE A 678 6.18 -11.82 10.80
CA ILE A 678 5.87 -12.59 9.56
C ILE A 678 6.03 -14.12 9.71
N PRO A 679 5.47 -14.77 10.74
CA PRO A 679 5.66 -16.22 10.96
C PRO A 679 5.03 -17.11 9.88
N PHE A 680 4.08 -16.55 9.11
CA PHE A 680 3.44 -17.19 7.95
C PHE A 680 4.01 -16.70 6.60
N GLY A 681 5.13 -15.97 6.62
CA GLY A 681 5.68 -15.25 5.48
C GLY A 681 4.88 -14.00 5.11
N ALA A 682 5.19 -13.44 3.94
CA ALA A 682 4.52 -12.26 3.39
C ALA A 682 4.51 -12.29 1.84
N GLY A 683 3.90 -11.26 1.23
CA GLY A 683 3.82 -11.11 -0.23
C GLY A 683 3.06 -12.26 -0.91
N ARG A 684 3.35 -12.50 -2.21
CA ARG A 684 2.64 -13.49 -3.05
C ARG A 684 2.63 -14.92 -2.47
N ARG A 685 3.67 -15.27 -1.71
CA ARG A 685 3.92 -16.62 -1.16
C ARG A 685 3.45 -16.82 0.29
N ILE A 686 2.76 -15.84 0.89
CA ILE A 686 2.17 -15.96 2.22
C ILE A 686 1.30 -17.23 2.36
N CYS A 687 1.35 -17.87 3.54
CA CYS A 687 0.56 -19.06 3.85
C CYS A 687 -0.95 -18.82 3.58
N PRO A 688 -1.67 -19.72 2.89
CA PRO A 688 -3.12 -19.61 2.75
C PRO A 688 -3.87 -20.07 4.02
N GLY A 689 -3.27 -20.93 4.85
CA GLY A 689 -3.94 -21.60 5.97
C GLY A 689 -4.09 -20.78 7.26
N ILE A 690 -3.76 -19.48 7.25
CA ILE A 690 -3.65 -18.65 8.48
C ILE A 690 -4.94 -18.67 9.31
N SER A 691 -6.11 -18.50 8.67
CA SER A 691 -7.41 -18.53 9.37
C SER A 691 -7.66 -19.88 10.06
N THR A 692 -7.45 -20.99 9.34
CA THR A 692 -7.64 -22.36 9.86
C THR A 692 -6.67 -22.66 11.01
N THR A 693 -5.40 -22.28 10.85
CA THR A 693 -4.37 -22.46 11.88
C THR A 693 -4.74 -21.70 13.16
N LEU A 694 -5.04 -20.40 13.08
CA LEU A 694 -5.33 -19.61 14.28
C LEU A 694 -6.58 -20.12 15.03
N VAL A 695 -7.65 -20.51 14.30
CA VAL A 695 -8.84 -21.09 14.93
C VAL A 695 -8.51 -22.41 15.64
N LEU A 696 -7.77 -23.33 15.00
CA LEU A 696 -7.42 -24.61 15.61
C LEU A 696 -6.46 -24.46 16.80
N LEU A 697 -5.50 -23.53 16.72
CA LEU A 697 -4.61 -23.20 17.85
C LEU A 697 -5.42 -22.71 19.06
N HIS A 698 -6.23 -21.66 18.89
CA HIS A 698 -7.01 -21.08 19.98
C HIS A 698 -8.03 -22.08 20.55
N LEU A 699 -8.76 -22.83 19.70
CA LEU A 699 -9.76 -23.80 20.15
C LEU A 699 -9.13 -24.94 20.97
N THR A 700 -7.98 -25.44 20.52
CA THR A 700 -7.26 -26.53 21.20
C THR A 700 -6.73 -26.04 22.55
N LEU A 701 -6.02 -24.91 22.56
CA LEU A 701 -5.41 -24.38 23.78
C LEU A 701 -6.45 -23.95 24.82
N ALA A 702 -7.54 -23.28 24.40
CA ALA A 702 -8.60 -22.87 25.31
C ALA A 702 -9.22 -24.08 26.02
N ASN A 703 -9.55 -25.14 25.28
CA ASN A 703 -10.10 -26.34 25.90
C ASN A 703 -9.08 -27.11 26.76
N VAL A 704 -7.81 -27.19 26.34
CA VAL A 704 -6.75 -27.87 27.10
C VAL A 704 -6.48 -27.16 28.44
N LEU A 705 -6.41 -25.82 28.44
CA LEU A 705 -6.21 -25.03 29.65
C LEU A 705 -7.46 -24.98 30.56
N HIS A 706 -8.66 -25.02 30.00
CA HIS A 706 -9.91 -25.04 30.76
C HIS A 706 -10.18 -26.41 31.43
N ALA A 707 -9.86 -27.50 30.72
CA ALA A 707 -10.18 -28.86 31.16
C ALA A 707 -9.19 -29.44 32.19
N PHE A 708 -7.93 -28.99 32.22
CA PHE A 708 -6.87 -29.63 33.01
C PHE A 708 -5.97 -28.62 33.74
N GLU A 709 -5.57 -28.98 34.96
CA GLU A 709 -4.38 -28.42 35.59
C GLU A 709 -3.16 -29.15 35.04
N ILE A 710 -2.28 -28.43 34.32
CA ILE A 710 -1.16 -29.03 33.59
C ILE A 710 0.14 -28.73 34.34
N THR A 711 0.83 -29.77 34.79
CA THR A 711 2.10 -29.67 35.52
C THR A 711 3.22 -30.39 34.79
N ARG A 712 4.45 -29.92 34.98
CA ARG A 712 5.65 -30.64 34.51
C ARG A 712 5.86 -31.91 35.36
N PRO A 713 6.35 -33.03 34.79
CA PRO A 713 6.63 -34.24 35.56
C PRO A 713 7.85 -34.10 36.51
N TYR A 714 8.66 -33.06 36.31
CA TYR A 714 9.84 -32.71 37.11
C TYR A 714 9.88 -31.20 37.36
N ASN A 715 10.59 -30.76 38.41
CA ASN A 715 10.67 -29.33 38.77
C ASN A 715 11.54 -28.49 37.83
N GLU A 716 12.35 -29.11 36.98
CA GLU A 716 13.20 -28.42 35.99
C GLU A 716 12.36 -27.66 34.94
N PRO A 717 12.83 -26.52 34.42
CA PRO A 717 12.19 -25.84 33.30
C PRO A 717 12.32 -26.69 32.03
N ILE A 718 11.31 -26.61 31.16
CA ILE A 718 11.38 -27.19 29.81
C ILE A 718 12.48 -26.46 29.02
N ASP A 719 13.20 -27.16 28.13
CA ASP A 719 14.20 -26.53 27.25
C ASP A 719 13.51 -25.59 26.24
N MET A 720 13.79 -24.29 26.36
CA MET A 720 13.06 -23.24 25.66
C MET A 720 13.93 -22.41 24.73
N SER A 721 13.73 -22.63 23.45
CA SER A 721 14.35 -21.81 22.43
C SER A 721 13.54 -20.54 21.98
N ALA A 722 12.39 -20.05 22.60
CA ALA A 722 11.51 -18.92 22.06
C ALA A 722 10.17 -18.31 22.76
N ASN A 723 9.65 -17.02 22.54
CA ASN A 723 8.36 -16.51 21.78
C ASN A 723 7.79 -14.92 21.69
N LEU A 724 6.62 -14.51 21.02
CA LEU A 724 6.10 -13.25 20.17
C LEU A 724 5.71 -11.71 20.73
N GLY A 725 4.62 -10.84 20.46
CA GLY A 725 4.53 -9.26 20.67
C GLY A 725 3.28 -8.25 21.13
N ILE A 726 3.16 -6.88 20.80
CA ILE A 726 2.04 -5.80 20.42
C ILE A 726 0.71 -5.06 21.14
N LYS A 727 0.67 -3.71 21.58
CA LYS A 727 -0.10 -2.41 21.05
C LYS A 727 -1.52 -1.58 21.76
N GLU A 728 -2.16 -0.22 21.87
CA GLU A 728 -3.33 0.89 21.30
C GLU A 728 -3.72 2.53 21.77
N THR A 729 -4.89 3.35 21.45
CA THR A 729 -5.55 4.81 21.84
C THR A 729 -7.11 5.37 21.35
N PRO A 730 -7.83 6.61 20.92
CA PRO A 730 -8.05 8.24 20.91
C PRO A 730 -9.57 9.07 20.86
N LEU A 731 -9.89 10.48 20.62
CA LEU A 731 -11.25 11.36 20.26
C LEU A 731 -11.37 13.06 20.31
N GLU A 732 -12.32 14.14 20.08
CA GLU A 732 -13.71 14.76 19.46
C GLU A 732 -14.10 16.44 19.42
N SER A 733 -15.30 17.16 19.03
CA SER A 733 -15.65 18.76 18.84
C SER A 733 -17.14 19.62 18.76
N ILE A 734 -17.42 20.98 18.30
CA ILE A 734 -18.68 22.02 18.45
C ILE A 734 -19.22 23.31 17.43
N ASN A 735 -20.14 24.40 17.73
CA ASN A 735 -21.17 25.35 16.88
C ASN A 735 -21.34 27.05 16.65
N VAL A 736 -21.84 27.72 15.48
CA VAL A 736 -21.60 29.04 14.54
C VAL A 736 -21.83 30.67 14.66
N PRO A 737 -21.32 31.58 13.68
CA PRO A 737 -21.74 33.01 13.22
C PRO A 737 -21.68 33.50 11.65
N GLU A 738 -21.79 34.84 11.27
CA GLU A 738 -21.96 35.47 9.86
C GLU A 738 -21.34 36.90 9.55
N ALA A 739 -21.17 37.34 8.27
CA ALA A 739 -20.68 38.67 7.78
C ALA A 739 -21.61 39.49 6.81
N ALA A 740 -21.31 40.79 6.61
CA ALA A 740 -22.16 41.76 5.87
C ALA A 740 -21.53 42.43 4.61
N GLY A 741 -22.38 42.96 3.72
CA GLY A 741 -21.98 43.73 2.52
C GLY A 741 -22.56 43.27 1.16
N ALA A 742 -23.43 42.25 1.14
CA ALA A 742 -23.89 41.61 -0.08
C ALA A 742 -24.75 42.51 -1.00
N TRP A 743 -24.40 42.62 -2.29
CA TRP A 743 -25.27 43.21 -3.31
C TRP A 743 -26.35 42.19 -3.77
N PRO A 744 -27.56 42.63 -4.16
CA PRO A 744 -28.70 41.72 -4.39
C PRO A 744 -28.48 40.57 -5.39
N ILE A 745 -27.70 40.81 -6.45
CA ILE A 745 -27.49 39.84 -7.56
C ILE A 745 -26.08 39.20 -7.49
N ILE A 746 -25.04 40.01 -7.25
CA ILE A 746 -23.64 39.55 -7.31
C ILE A 746 -23.02 39.26 -5.94
N GLY A 747 -23.73 39.52 -4.83
CA GLY A 747 -23.18 39.41 -3.49
C GLY A 747 -21.94 40.29 -3.32
N HIS A 748 -20.86 39.70 -2.83
CA HIS A 748 -19.57 40.34 -2.55
C HIS A 748 -18.56 40.20 -3.72
N LEU A 749 -18.97 39.70 -4.89
CA LEU A 749 -18.08 39.57 -6.06
C LEU A 749 -17.40 40.89 -6.45
N HIS A 750 -18.05 42.03 -6.17
CA HIS A 750 -17.50 43.37 -6.41
C HIS A 750 -16.20 43.64 -5.64
N LEU A 751 -15.98 42.99 -4.49
CA LEU A 751 -14.74 43.09 -3.71
C LEU A 751 -13.54 42.44 -4.42
N LEU A 752 -13.78 41.51 -5.36
CA LEU A 752 -12.74 40.74 -6.05
C LEU A 752 -12.18 41.44 -7.31
N ASN A 753 -12.61 42.67 -7.58
CA ASN A 753 -12.20 43.48 -8.75
C ASN A 753 -11.10 44.51 -8.42
N ALA A 754 -10.43 44.38 -7.26
CA ALA A 754 -9.32 45.23 -6.84
C ALA A 754 -7.97 44.72 -7.42
N PRO A 755 -6.93 45.57 -7.53
CA PRO A 755 -5.57 45.16 -7.93
C PRO A 755 -4.83 44.32 -6.85
N GLN A 756 -5.57 43.70 -5.92
CA GLN A 756 -5.04 42.85 -4.86
C GLN A 756 -5.66 41.46 -4.96
N MET A 757 -4.85 40.44 -4.74
CA MET A 757 -5.27 39.04 -4.82
C MET A 757 -6.36 38.71 -3.77
N PRO A 758 -7.45 38.00 -4.12
CA PRO A 758 -8.54 37.65 -3.20
C PRO A 758 -8.18 37.02 -1.85
N HIS A 759 -7.05 36.30 -1.74
CA HIS A 759 -6.56 35.78 -0.46
C HIS A 759 -6.23 36.91 0.56
N LYS A 760 -5.77 38.07 0.09
CA LYS A 760 -5.51 39.25 0.93
C LYS A 760 -6.81 39.93 1.36
N ILE A 761 -7.75 40.08 0.42
CA ILE A 761 -9.09 40.67 0.66
C ILE A 761 -9.85 39.85 1.73
N PHE A 762 -9.92 38.53 1.59
CA PHE A 762 -10.54 37.68 2.62
C PHE A 762 -9.75 37.67 3.94
N GLY A 763 -8.45 37.95 3.91
CA GLY A 763 -7.60 38.05 5.11
C GLY A 763 -7.93 39.28 5.96
N GLN A 764 -8.24 40.41 5.30
CA GLN A 764 -8.72 41.64 5.93
C GLN A 764 -10.15 41.48 6.46
N MET A 765 -11.03 40.78 5.72
CA MET A 765 -12.41 40.51 6.19
C MET A 765 -12.44 39.67 7.47
N ALA A 766 -11.49 38.74 7.66
CA ALA A 766 -11.37 37.94 8.89
C ALA A 766 -11.03 38.79 10.13
N GLU A 767 -10.34 39.91 9.97
CA GLU A 767 -10.05 40.86 11.05
C GLU A 767 -11.30 41.66 11.47
N THR A 768 -12.34 41.70 10.62
CA THR A 768 -13.60 42.41 10.88
C THR A 768 -14.70 41.47 11.41
N TYR A 769 -14.83 40.28 10.83
CA TYR A 769 -15.93 39.33 11.11
C TYR A 769 -15.51 38.11 11.94
N GLY A 770 -14.23 38.01 12.30
CA GLY A 770 -13.71 36.92 13.12
C GLY A 770 -13.19 35.72 12.31
N PRO A 771 -12.81 34.65 13.01
CA PRO A 771 -12.01 33.55 12.46
C PRO A 771 -12.77 32.66 11.46
N ILE A 772 -14.11 32.68 11.49
CA ILE A 772 -15.01 32.07 10.51
C ILE A 772 -16.21 32.97 10.26
N PHE A 773 -16.60 33.13 9.00
CA PHE A 773 -17.75 33.94 8.61
C PHE A 773 -18.36 33.48 7.28
N ARG A 774 -19.69 33.49 7.15
CA ARG A 774 -20.38 33.31 5.87
C ARG A 774 -20.54 34.63 5.11
N LEU A 775 -20.34 34.57 3.80
CA LEU A 775 -20.55 35.64 2.82
C LEU A 775 -21.21 35.05 1.55
N LYS A 776 -21.64 35.90 0.62
CA LYS A 776 -22.29 35.49 -0.64
C LYS A 776 -21.46 35.87 -1.88
N LEU A 777 -21.22 34.95 -2.82
CA LEU A 777 -20.58 35.19 -4.12
C LEU A 777 -21.51 34.79 -5.28
N GLY A 778 -22.09 35.79 -5.95
CA GLY A 778 -23.13 35.57 -6.95
C GLY A 778 -24.36 34.92 -6.32
N VAL A 779 -24.80 33.80 -6.88
CA VAL A 779 -25.91 32.99 -6.32
C VAL A 779 -25.50 32.13 -5.11
N ASN A 780 -24.21 31.99 -4.81
CA ASN A 780 -23.70 30.99 -3.87
C ASN A 780 -23.38 31.59 -2.49
N GLU A 781 -23.71 30.88 -1.41
CA GLU A 781 -23.20 31.17 -0.07
C GLU A 781 -21.87 30.45 0.17
N VAL A 782 -20.94 31.15 0.80
CA VAL A 782 -19.54 30.77 0.97
C VAL A 782 -19.07 31.13 2.37
N VAL A 783 -18.63 30.15 3.15
CA VAL A 783 -17.95 30.37 4.43
C VAL A 783 -16.45 30.50 4.19
N ILE A 784 -15.85 31.54 4.76
CA ILE A 784 -14.40 31.71 4.83
C ILE A 784 -13.94 31.25 6.21
N VAL A 785 -12.98 30.34 6.25
CA VAL A 785 -12.24 29.92 7.44
C VAL A 785 -10.84 30.52 7.36
N SER A 786 -10.45 31.31 8.36
CA SER A 786 -9.14 31.99 8.41
C SER A 786 -8.34 31.68 9.69
N ASP A 787 -8.80 30.72 10.49
CA ASP A 787 -8.14 30.24 11.72
C ASP A 787 -7.78 28.75 11.62
N HIS A 788 -6.67 28.37 12.26
CA HIS A 788 -6.12 27.01 12.23
C HIS A 788 -6.92 26.01 13.08
N LYS A 789 -7.55 26.41 14.19
CA LYS A 789 -8.32 25.53 15.08
C LYS A 789 -9.66 25.16 14.44
N ILE A 790 -10.30 26.12 13.79
CA ILE A 790 -11.49 25.90 12.97
C ILE A 790 -11.15 25.07 11.72
N ALA A 791 -10.02 25.34 11.06
CA ALA A 791 -9.56 24.52 9.94
C ALA A 791 -9.31 23.05 10.37
N LYS A 792 -8.72 22.83 11.55
CA LYS A 792 -8.59 21.50 12.18
C LYS A 792 -9.95 20.82 12.29
N GLU A 793 -10.91 21.46 12.92
CA GLU A 793 -12.25 20.89 13.14
C GLU A 793 -13.03 20.61 11.83
N CYS A 794 -12.78 21.39 10.78
CA CYS A 794 -13.27 21.14 9.42
C CYS A 794 -12.69 19.87 8.79
N PHE A 795 -11.39 19.62 9.01
CA PHE A 795 -10.63 18.58 8.32
C PHE A 795 -10.41 17.31 9.14
N THR A 796 -10.66 17.32 10.46
CA THR A 796 -10.69 16.13 11.32
C THR A 796 -12.12 15.74 11.66
N THR A 797 -12.83 16.56 12.43
CA THR A 797 -14.12 16.19 13.05
C THR A 797 -15.26 16.16 12.03
N ASN A 798 -15.17 17.01 11.01
CA ASN A 798 -16.19 17.17 9.97
C ASN A 798 -15.67 16.83 8.57
N ASP A 799 -14.61 16.00 8.49
CA ASP A 799 -13.83 15.75 7.27
C ASP A 799 -14.66 15.22 6.08
N ARG A 800 -15.80 14.58 6.38
CA ARG A 800 -16.77 14.03 5.44
C ARG A 800 -17.74 15.10 4.94
N ALA A 801 -18.15 16.03 5.79
CA ALA A 801 -19.05 17.12 5.41
C ALA A 801 -18.40 17.95 4.30
N PHE A 802 -17.14 18.38 4.47
CA PHE A 802 -16.39 19.18 3.50
C PHE A 802 -15.69 18.37 2.42
N ALA A 803 -16.03 17.09 2.24
CA ALA A 803 -15.34 16.25 1.28
C ALA A 803 -15.72 16.54 -0.18
N ASN A 804 -16.80 17.31 -0.45
CA ASN A 804 -17.27 17.61 -1.80
C ASN A 804 -16.56 18.81 -2.45
N ARG A 805 -16.60 18.82 -3.78
CA ARG A 805 -16.25 19.97 -4.63
C ARG A 805 -17.53 20.54 -5.25
N PRO A 806 -17.72 21.86 -5.29
CA PRO A 806 -18.81 22.45 -6.06
C PRO A 806 -18.59 22.21 -7.56
N LYS A 807 -19.68 22.19 -8.34
CA LYS A 807 -19.60 22.07 -9.80
C LYS A 807 -19.08 23.37 -10.42
N SER A 808 -18.11 23.23 -11.34
CA SER A 808 -17.55 24.30 -12.17
C SER A 808 -17.35 23.85 -13.61
N ILE A 809 -17.45 24.77 -14.57
CA ILE A 809 -17.34 24.50 -16.02
C ILE A 809 -15.96 23.94 -16.37
N ALA A 810 -14.90 24.37 -15.69
CA ALA A 810 -13.56 23.78 -15.81
C ALA A 810 -13.57 22.27 -15.49
N SER A 811 -14.27 21.86 -14.43
CA SER A 811 -14.41 20.45 -14.04
C SER A 811 -15.34 19.65 -14.97
N GLU A 812 -16.29 20.32 -15.62
CA GLU A 812 -17.16 19.72 -16.64
C GLU A 812 -16.39 19.36 -17.91
N ILE A 813 -15.56 20.28 -18.41
CA ILE A 813 -14.92 20.14 -19.74
C ILE A 813 -13.54 19.51 -19.63
N LEU A 814 -12.63 20.14 -18.88
CA LEU A 814 -11.25 19.63 -18.71
C LEU A 814 -11.20 18.46 -17.73
N GLY A 815 -12.19 18.39 -16.82
CA GLY A 815 -12.30 17.31 -15.84
C GLY A 815 -13.04 16.06 -16.33
N TYR A 816 -13.22 15.85 -17.64
CA TYR A 816 -13.94 14.71 -18.23
C TYR A 816 -15.34 14.51 -17.61
N ASN A 817 -16.20 15.52 -17.70
CA ASN A 817 -17.52 15.55 -17.05
C ASN A 817 -17.44 15.18 -15.56
N TYR A 818 -16.60 15.91 -14.83
CA TYR A 818 -16.36 15.75 -13.39
C TYR A 818 -15.71 14.41 -12.96
N ALA A 819 -15.21 13.59 -13.88
CA ALA A 819 -14.49 12.34 -13.57
C ALA A 819 -13.05 12.56 -13.04
N MET A 820 -12.41 13.68 -13.36
CA MET A 820 -11.03 13.96 -12.94
C MET A 820 -10.90 14.01 -11.41
N PHE A 821 -10.13 13.07 -10.87
CA PHE A 821 -9.95 12.79 -9.44
C PHE A 821 -9.77 14.02 -8.52
N GLY A 822 -8.97 15.02 -8.91
CA GLY A 822 -8.73 16.20 -8.07
C GLY A 822 -9.97 17.10 -7.87
N LEU A 823 -10.81 17.17 -8.91
CA LEU A 823 -11.92 18.12 -9.04
C LEU A 823 -13.30 17.48 -8.90
N GLY A 824 -13.41 16.16 -9.12
CA GLY A 824 -14.68 15.45 -9.12
C GLY A 824 -15.42 15.52 -7.77
N PRO A 825 -16.77 15.54 -7.78
CA PRO A 825 -17.60 15.60 -6.59
C PRO A 825 -17.45 14.34 -5.73
N TYR A 826 -17.71 14.46 -4.44
CA TYR A 826 -17.62 13.35 -3.50
C TYR A 826 -18.80 12.39 -3.66
N GLY A 827 -18.49 11.12 -3.91
CA GLY A 827 -19.49 10.08 -4.13
C GLY A 827 -18.85 8.69 -4.17
N PRO A 828 -19.59 7.64 -4.55
CA PRO A 828 -19.05 6.29 -4.70
C PRO A 828 -17.84 6.25 -5.66
N TYR A 829 -17.98 6.82 -6.86
CA TYR A 829 -16.92 6.91 -7.86
C TYR A 829 -15.65 7.58 -7.30
N TRP A 830 -15.76 8.80 -6.79
CA TRP A 830 -14.60 9.52 -6.26
C TRP A 830 -13.95 8.80 -5.07
N ARG A 831 -14.70 8.12 -4.20
CA ARG A 831 -14.12 7.38 -3.08
C ARG A 831 -13.30 6.18 -3.56
N GLU A 832 -13.79 5.41 -4.54
CA GLU A 832 -13.00 4.31 -5.09
C GLU A 832 -11.79 4.81 -5.88
N ILE A 833 -11.90 5.91 -6.65
CA ILE A 833 -10.74 6.53 -7.31
C ILE A 833 -9.74 7.10 -6.28
N ARG A 834 -10.19 7.76 -5.20
CA ARG A 834 -9.31 8.24 -4.11
C ARG A 834 -8.59 7.08 -3.44
N LYS A 835 -9.30 6.00 -3.16
CA LYS A 835 -8.77 4.76 -2.56
C LYS A 835 -7.72 4.12 -3.47
N ILE A 836 -8.01 3.98 -4.77
CA ILE A 836 -7.05 3.51 -5.78
C ILE A 836 -5.82 4.44 -5.83
N VAL A 837 -6.00 5.75 -6.01
CA VAL A 837 -4.88 6.70 -6.10
C VAL A 837 -4.04 6.74 -4.80
N THR A 838 -4.67 6.70 -3.63
CA THR A 838 -3.95 6.84 -2.34
C THR A 838 -3.34 5.53 -1.84
N ILE A 839 -3.91 4.36 -2.19
CA ILE A 839 -3.40 3.05 -1.76
C ILE A 839 -2.50 2.44 -2.84
N GLU A 840 -2.99 2.37 -4.08
CA GLU A 840 -2.36 1.62 -5.16
C GLU A 840 -1.31 2.41 -5.95
N PHE A 841 -1.32 3.75 -5.91
CA PHE A 841 -0.37 4.60 -6.65
C PHE A 841 0.52 5.48 -5.75
N LEU A 842 -0.06 6.19 -4.79
CA LEU A 842 0.63 7.23 -4.00
C LEU A 842 0.68 6.92 -2.49
N SER A 843 0.53 5.65 -2.09
CA SER A 843 0.79 5.27 -0.70
C SER A 843 2.26 5.42 -0.37
N ALA A 844 2.60 5.72 0.89
CA ALA A 844 4.00 5.78 1.34
C ALA A 844 4.76 4.48 0.99
N ARG A 845 4.09 3.32 1.10
CA ARG A 845 4.62 2.03 0.64
C ARG A 845 4.91 2.00 -0.87
N ARG A 846 3.99 2.45 -1.74
CA ARG A 846 4.24 2.47 -3.19
C ARG A 846 5.33 3.47 -3.57
N ILE A 847 5.37 4.63 -2.90
CA ILE A 847 6.42 5.65 -3.08
C ILE A 847 7.79 5.10 -2.67
N GLU A 848 7.89 4.38 -1.55
CA GLU A 848 9.13 3.71 -1.11
C GLU A 848 9.53 2.57 -2.07
N MET A 849 8.59 1.70 -2.45
CA MET A 849 8.83 0.64 -3.45
C MET A 849 9.39 1.20 -4.77
N LEU A 850 8.96 2.40 -5.17
CA LEU A 850 9.40 3.07 -6.39
C LEU A 850 10.54 4.09 -6.17
N LYS A 851 11.25 4.06 -5.03
CA LYS A 851 12.42 4.95 -4.82
C LYS A 851 13.50 4.76 -5.86
N HIS A 852 13.76 3.50 -6.23
CA HIS A 852 14.73 3.13 -7.26
C HIS A 852 14.43 3.79 -8.61
N VAL A 853 13.17 4.12 -8.91
CA VAL A 853 12.78 4.87 -10.12
C VAL A 853 13.24 6.33 -10.03
N ARG A 854 12.95 7.01 -8.91
CA ARG A 854 13.37 8.40 -8.68
C ARG A 854 14.89 8.51 -8.67
N GLU A 855 15.56 7.62 -7.95
CA GLU A 855 17.02 7.56 -7.91
C GLU A 855 17.63 7.28 -9.28
N PHE A 856 17.08 6.34 -10.05
CA PHE A 856 17.56 6.04 -11.39
C PHE A 856 17.40 7.24 -12.32
N GLU A 857 16.24 7.90 -12.35
CA GLU A 857 16.00 9.03 -13.27
C GLU A 857 16.86 10.24 -12.88
N VAL A 858 16.99 10.55 -11.58
CA VAL A 858 17.89 11.62 -11.10
C VAL A 858 19.35 11.34 -11.47
N LYS A 859 19.86 10.13 -11.18
CA LYS A 859 21.23 9.71 -11.52
C LYS A 859 21.43 9.67 -13.05
N SER A 860 20.40 9.37 -13.83
CA SER A 860 20.44 9.36 -15.29
C SER A 860 20.48 10.77 -15.90
N ALA A 861 19.59 11.67 -15.50
CA ALA A 861 19.59 13.05 -15.99
C ALA A 861 20.91 13.78 -15.65
N VAL A 862 21.46 13.54 -14.46
CA VAL A 862 22.79 14.05 -14.08
C VAL A 862 23.91 13.43 -14.93
N LYS A 863 23.88 12.13 -15.21
CA LYS A 863 24.84 11.45 -16.10
C LYS A 863 24.74 11.95 -17.55
N GLU A 864 23.53 12.13 -18.09
CA GLU A 864 23.28 12.71 -19.41
C GLU A 864 23.84 14.13 -19.51
N THR A 865 23.70 14.92 -18.45
CA THR A 865 24.28 16.28 -18.34
C THR A 865 25.82 16.25 -18.36
N TYR A 866 26.43 15.29 -17.65
CA TYR A 866 27.88 15.08 -17.67
C TYR A 866 28.38 14.66 -19.07
N GLU A 867 27.66 13.76 -19.74
CA GLU A 867 27.95 13.36 -21.11
C GLU A 867 27.73 14.50 -22.13
N TYR A 868 26.74 15.35 -21.91
CA TYR A 868 26.51 16.54 -22.72
C TYR A 868 27.65 17.55 -22.56
N TRP A 869 28.14 17.77 -21.34
CA TRP A 869 29.35 18.57 -21.09
C TRP A 869 30.57 17.97 -21.79
N LEU A 870 30.83 16.67 -21.66
CA LEU A 870 31.95 15.99 -22.33
C LEU A 870 31.94 16.18 -23.86
N LYS A 871 30.75 16.27 -24.48
CA LYS A 871 30.57 16.41 -25.94
C LYS A 871 30.64 17.87 -26.42
N ASN A 872 30.28 18.85 -25.59
CA ASN A 872 30.05 20.25 -26.01
C ASN A 872 30.95 21.28 -25.30
N ASN A 873 31.85 20.86 -24.41
CA ASN A 873 32.74 21.76 -23.68
C ASN A 873 33.79 22.42 -24.60
N LEU A 874 33.66 23.75 -24.80
CA LEU A 874 34.62 24.59 -25.53
C LEU A 874 35.38 25.59 -24.63
N LYS A 875 34.96 25.81 -23.37
CA LYS A 875 35.49 26.86 -22.46
C LYS A 875 35.45 26.52 -20.96
N GLY A 876 35.35 25.24 -20.60
CA GLY A 876 35.25 24.75 -19.21
C GLY A 876 33.82 24.46 -18.74
N ALA A 877 32.81 25.15 -19.28
CA ALA A 877 31.40 24.98 -18.93
C ALA A 877 30.50 24.89 -20.18
N VAL A 878 29.27 24.40 -20.01
CA VAL A 878 28.21 24.37 -21.04
C VAL A 878 26.95 25.09 -20.57
N LYS A 879 26.20 25.68 -21.50
CA LYS A 879 24.96 26.42 -21.20
C LYS A 879 23.76 25.47 -21.18
N ILE A 880 22.88 25.59 -20.18
CA ILE A 880 21.68 24.75 -20.01
C ILE A 880 20.48 25.63 -19.61
N GLU A 881 19.29 25.40 -20.20
CA GLU A 881 18.04 25.95 -19.65
C GLU A 881 17.47 25.00 -18.60
N MET A 882 17.36 25.46 -17.35
CA MET A 882 16.93 24.58 -16.26
C MET A 882 15.41 24.31 -16.28
N LYS A 883 14.63 25.16 -16.94
CA LYS A 883 13.17 24.97 -17.11
C LYS A 883 12.88 23.73 -17.95
N GLU A 884 13.55 23.57 -19.08
CA GLU A 884 13.54 22.33 -19.85
C GLU A 884 14.22 21.16 -19.10
N TRP A 885 15.35 21.38 -18.41
CA TRP A 885 16.06 20.30 -17.71
C TRP A 885 15.20 19.63 -16.62
N PHE A 886 14.65 20.41 -15.69
CA PHE A 886 13.74 19.91 -14.67
C PHE A 886 12.42 19.45 -15.30
N GLY A 887 11.98 20.12 -16.36
CA GLY A 887 10.95 19.68 -17.30
C GLY A 887 11.00 18.18 -17.56
N ASN A 888 12.12 17.81 -18.17
CA ASN A 888 12.38 16.47 -18.65
C ASN A 888 12.59 15.45 -17.54
N LEU A 889 13.31 15.78 -16.47
CA LEU A 889 13.52 14.86 -15.34
C LEU A 889 12.20 14.47 -14.65
N ILE A 890 11.35 15.45 -14.34
CA ILE A 890 10.10 15.19 -13.62
C ILE A 890 9.10 14.49 -14.54
N MET A 891 9.04 14.87 -15.81
CA MET A 891 8.22 14.19 -16.81
C MET A 891 8.64 12.72 -16.96
N ASN A 892 9.93 12.44 -17.17
CA ASN A 892 10.46 11.06 -17.27
C ASN A 892 10.18 10.24 -16.00
N THR A 893 10.38 10.85 -14.81
CA THR A 893 10.05 10.23 -13.53
C THR A 893 8.56 9.85 -13.48
N MET A 894 7.65 10.76 -13.82
CA MET A 894 6.21 10.51 -13.83
C MET A 894 5.80 9.47 -14.90
N VAL A 895 6.41 9.47 -16.10
CA VAL A 895 6.19 8.43 -17.13
C VAL A 895 6.54 7.06 -16.57
N LYS A 896 7.72 6.92 -15.95
CA LYS A 896 8.25 5.65 -15.47
C LYS A 896 7.55 5.13 -14.23
N LEU A 897 7.09 6.03 -13.34
CA LEU A 897 6.24 5.69 -12.19
C LEU A 897 4.84 5.21 -12.61
N LEU A 898 4.24 5.78 -13.66
CA LEU A 898 2.87 5.48 -14.08
C LEU A 898 2.77 4.31 -15.07
N PHE A 899 3.74 4.18 -15.99
CA PHE A 899 3.68 3.26 -17.12
C PHE A 899 4.81 2.22 -17.15
N GLY A 900 5.81 2.31 -16.27
CA GLY A 900 6.95 1.38 -16.23
C GLY A 900 7.93 1.51 -17.41
N VAL A 901 7.68 2.41 -18.35
CA VAL A 901 8.55 2.73 -19.50
C VAL A 901 9.26 4.07 -19.27
N GLN A 902 10.46 4.21 -19.84
CA GLN A 902 11.16 5.48 -19.92
C GLN A 902 10.80 6.14 -21.26
N TYR A 903 10.60 7.45 -21.31
CA TYR A 903 10.23 8.16 -22.55
C TYR A 903 11.46 8.36 -23.46
N THR A 904 11.94 7.27 -24.07
CA THR A 904 13.09 7.27 -24.99
C THR A 904 12.64 7.55 -26.42
N GLY A 905 11.99 8.70 -26.64
CA GLY A 905 11.63 9.20 -27.96
C GLY A 905 12.71 10.12 -28.52
N ASN A 906 13.16 9.86 -29.75
CA ASN A 906 14.23 10.61 -30.42
C ASN A 906 13.69 11.79 -31.25
N GLU A 907 12.49 12.27 -30.93
CA GLU A 907 11.72 13.27 -31.68
C GLU A 907 11.14 14.33 -30.73
N ASP A 908 11.82 15.47 -30.61
CA ASP A 908 11.47 16.53 -29.63
C ASP A 908 10.10 17.21 -29.90
N GLU A 909 9.50 17.00 -31.07
CA GLU A 909 8.24 17.67 -31.44
C GLU A 909 7.02 17.14 -30.66
N GLU A 910 6.92 15.83 -30.42
CA GLU A 910 5.85 15.27 -29.56
C GLU A 910 6.04 15.66 -28.10
N ARG A 911 7.29 15.60 -27.63
CA ARG A 911 7.70 16.03 -26.28
C ARG A 911 7.31 17.48 -25.99
N SER A 912 7.51 18.37 -26.97
CA SER A 912 7.14 19.79 -26.88
C SER A 912 5.63 20.00 -26.86
N LYS A 913 4.88 19.28 -27.72
CA LYS A 913 3.40 19.29 -27.73
C LYS A 913 2.82 18.83 -26.39
N ALA A 914 3.38 17.77 -25.80
CA ALA A 914 2.92 17.24 -24.51
C ALA A 914 3.04 18.26 -23.37
N HIS A 915 4.22 18.86 -23.17
CA HIS A 915 4.42 19.88 -22.14
C HIS A 915 3.53 21.12 -22.37
N LYS A 916 3.31 21.52 -23.63
CA LYS A 916 2.45 22.66 -23.97
C LYS A 916 0.98 22.40 -23.63
N ALA A 917 0.47 21.18 -23.87
CA ALA A 917 -0.89 20.79 -23.53
C ALA A 917 -1.12 20.72 -22.01
N ILE A 918 -0.18 20.11 -21.27
CA ILE A 918 -0.23 20.04 -19.79
C ILE A 918 -0.27 21.44 -19.17
N ARG A 919 0.58 22.36 -19.66
CA ARG A 919 0.62 23.75 -19.19
C ARG A 919 -0.71 24.48 -19.38
N ARG A 920 -1.29 24.37 -20.58
CA ARG A 920 -2.57 25.00 -20.95
C ARG A 920 -3.75 24.49 -20.12
N LEU A 921 -3.68 23.26 -19.60
CA LEU A 921 -4.66 22.73 -18.64
C LEU A 921 -4.73 23.57 -17.37
N PHE A 922 -3.60 23.80 -16.70
CA PHE A 922 -3.57 24.47 -15.39
C PHE A 922 -3.99 25.93 -15.48
N GLU A 923 -3.56 26.64 -16.51
CA GLU A 923 -3.95 28.03 -16.76
C GLU A 923 -5.48 28.18 -16.94
N LEU A 924 -6.15 27.16 -17.50
CA LEU A 924 -7.61 27.14 -17.65
C LEU A 924 -8.34 26.59 -16.42
N LEU A 925 -7.76 25.65 -15.66
CA LEU A 925 -8.31 25.20 -14.38
C LEU A 925 -8.29 26.32 -13.32
N GLY A 926 -7.38 27.29 -13.44
CA GLY A 926 -7.32 28.51 -12.62
C GLY A 926 -8.14 29.69 -13.15
N ALA A 927 -8.94 29.54 -14.20
CA ALA A 927 -9.65 30.66 -14.83
C ALA A 927 -10.87 31.15 -14.01
N PHE A 928 -11.07 32.48 -13.94
CA PHE A 928 -12.27 33.07 -13.34
C PHE A 928 -13.45 33.00 -14.33
N VAL A 929 -14.19 31.90 -14.31
CA VAL A 929 -15.34 31.70 -15.18
C VAL A 929 -16.59 32.36 -14.56
N VAL A 930 -17.05 33.47 -15.15
CA VAL A 930 -18.22 34.25 -14.67
C VAL A 930 -19.46 33.37 -14.45
N ALA A 931 -19.65 32.37 -15.31
CA ALA A 931 -20.80 31.47 -15.28
C ALA A 931 -20.81 30.47 -14.10
N ASP A 932 -19.68 30.24 -13.41
CA ASP A 932 -19.65 29.43 -12.17
C ASP A 932 -20.24 30.17 -10.96
N PHE A 933 -20.41 31.50 -11.09
CA PHE A 933 -21.04 32.37 -10.10
C PHE A 933 -22.41 32.91 -10.55
N LEU A 934 -22.60 33.11 -11.87
CA LEU A 934 -23.82 33.63 -12.49
C LEU A 934 -24.25 32.72 -13.67
N PRO A 935 -24.83 31.53 -13.43
CA PRO A 935 -25.00 30.49 -14.46
C PRO A 935 -25.82 30.89 -15.69
N TYR A 936 -26.74 31.85 -15.53
CA TYR A 936 -27.56 32.40 -16.61
C TYR A 936 -26.76 33.21 -17.64
N LEU A 937 -25.47 33.51 -17.39
CA LEU A 937 -24.56 34.16 -18.35
C LEU A 937 -23.68 33.19 -19.15
N ARG A 938 -23.80 31.85 -18.95
CA ARG A 938 -22.93 30.84 -19.59
C ARG A 938 -22.86 30.97 -21.11
N TRP A 939 -23.97 31.31 -21.77
CA TRP A 939 -24.07 31.44 -23.22
C TRP A 939 -23.21 32.57 -23.83
N LEU A 940 -22.68 33.49 -23.02
CA LEU A 940 -21.82 34.59 -23.48
C LEU A 940 -20.33 34.23 -23.57
N ASP A 941 -19.89 33.11 -22.96
CA ASP A 941 -18.48 32.73 -22.76
C ASP A 941 -17.57 33.94 -22.44
N ILE A 942 -17.89 34.65 -21.35
CA ILE A 942 -17.19 35.89 -20.96
C ILE A 942 -15.74 35.56 -20.60
N GLY A 943 -14.82 35.87 -21.53
CA GLY A 943 -13.40 35.54 -21.46
C GLY A 943 -12.93 34.51 -22.50
N GLY A 944 -13.84 33.83 -23.20
CA GLY A 944 -13.52 32.77 -24.18
C GLY A 944 -13.00 31.48 -23.54
N HIS A 945 -13.22 31.33 -22.23
CA HIS A 945 -12.69 30.23 -21.43
C HIS A 945 -13.34 28.89 -21.77
N GLU A 946 -14.66 28.85 -22.02
CA GLU A 946 -15.35 27.60 -22.38
C GLU A 946 -14.90 27.08 -23.75
N LYS A 947 -14.64 27.99 -24.71
CA LYS A 947 -14.03 27.65 -26.00
C LYS A 947 -12.59 27.13 -25.82
N ALA A 948 -11.76 27.83 -25.06
CA ALA A 948 -10.37 27.41 -24.82
C ALA A 948 -10.28 26.04 -24.14
N MET A 949 -11.15 25.78 -23.15
CA MET A 949 -11.24 24.47 -22.49
C MET A 949 -11.58 23.33 -23.46
N LYS A 950 -12.48 23.57 -24.43
CA LYS A 950 -12.86 22.59 -25.46
C LYS A 950 -11.80 22.35 -26.54
N GLU A 951 -10.86 23.28 -26.71
CA GLU A 951 -9.66 23.07 -27.54
C GLU A 951 -8.64 22.22 -26.76
N THR A 952 -8.32 22.63 -25.52
CA THR A 952 -7.30 21.98 -24.68
C THR A 952 -7.67 20.56 -24.26
N ALA A 953 -8.96 20.25 -24.05
CA ALA A 953 -9.38 18.86 -23.81
C ALA A 953 -8.94 17.93 -24.96
N LYS A 954 -9.13 18.35 -26.22
CA LYS A 954 -8.74 17.57 -27.42
C LYS A 954 -7.23 17.43 -27.58
N GLU A 955 -6.47 18.43 -27.11
CA GLU A 955 -5.00 18.38 -27.07
C GLU A 955 -4.49 17.38 -26.00
N ILE A 956 -5.31 17.07 -24.99
CA ILE A 956 -4.95 16.22 -23.84
C ILE A 956 -5.48 14.79 -23.96
N ASP A 957 -6.52 14.53 -24.76
CA ASP A 957 -7.06 13.18 -25.02
C ASP A 957 -6.01 12.17 -25.52
N PHE A 958 -4.92 12.64 -26.13
CA PHE A 958 -3.79 11.82 -26.58
C PHE A 958 -2.76 11.50 -25.47
N ILE A 959 -2.83 12.19 -24.31
CA ILE A 959 -1.77 12.27 -23.27
C ILE A 959 -2.38 12.20 -21.84
N ALA A 960 -3.56 11.60 -21.71
CA ALA A 960 -4.54 11.86 -20.65
C ALA A 960 -4.25 11.27 -19.24
N LEU A 961 -2.99 11.19 -18.77
CA LEU A 961 -2.68 10.65 -17.43
C LEU A 961 -1.57 11.34 -16.61
N GLN A 962 -0.84 12.31 -17.16
CA GLN A 962 0.43 12.78 -16.56
C GLN A 962 0.41 14.17 -15.90
N THR A 963 -0.72 14.88 -15.94
CA THR A 963 -0.77 16.33 -15.69
C THR A 963 -0.47 16.76 -14.25
N ALA A 964 -0.83 15.95 -13.23
CA ALA A 964 -1.05 16.43 -11.87
C ALA A 964 0.20 16.87 -11.04
N GLY A 965 1.43 16.73 -11.53
CA GLY A 965 2.64 16.97 -10.71
C GLY A 965 3.87 17.55 -11.40
N THR A 966 3.83 17.77 -12.72
CA THR A 966 5.02 18.13 -13.51
C THR A 966 5.35 19.63 -13.37
N ASP A 967 4.58 20.55 -13.96
CA ASP A 967 4.92 21.98 -14.07
C ASP A 967 5.25 22.67 -12.73
N THR A 968 4.57 22.28 -11.64
CA THR A 968 4.83 22.83 -10.29
C THR A 968 6.24 22.49 -9.78
N THR A 969 6.66 21.25 -9.95
CA THR A 969 8.00 20.78 -9.52
C THR A 969 9.08 21.27 -10.48
N ILE A 970 8.74 21.48 -11.76
CA ILE A 970 9.65 22.06 -12.77
C ILE A 970 10.01 23.50 -12.38
N VAL A 971 9.01 24.36 -12.21
CA VAL A 971 9.21 25.79 -11.96
C VAL A 971 9.88 26.06 -10.60
N THR A 972 9.63 25.19 -9.63
CA THR A 972 10.34 25.14 -8.34
C THR A 972 11.86 25.08 -8.56
N LEU A 973 12.32 24.10 -9.34
CA LEU A 973 13.74 23.81 -9.51
C LEU A 973 14.46 24.79 -10.45
N ILE A 974 13.75 25.49 -11.35
CA ILE A 974 14.26 26.67 -12.08
C ILE A 974 14.85 27.66 -11.08
N TRP A 975 14.01 28.24 -10.23
CA TRP A 975 14.38 29.39 -9.43
C TRP A 975 15.51 29.09 -8.43
N ILE A 976 15.63 27.82 -8.02
CA ILE A 976 16.77 27.28 -7.27
C ILE A 976 18.10 27.57 -7.95
N PHE A 977 18.19 27.30 -9.25
CA PHE A 977 19.41 27.54 -9.99
C PHE A 977 19.63 29.04 -10.24
N SER A 978 18.56 29.84 -10.42
CA SER A 978 18.64 31.29 -10.67
C SER A 978 19.51 32.01 -9.64
N LEU A 979 19.26 31.72 -8.37
CA LEU A 979 19.89 32.40 -7.24
C LEU A 979 21.28 31.90 -6.89
N LEU A 980 21.54 30.60 -7.12
CA LEU A 980 22.89 30.06 -7.09
C LEU A 980 23.83 30.88 -7.96
N LEU A 981 23.39 31.17 -9.19
CA LEU A 981 24.21 31.95 -10.10
C LEU A 981 24.39 33.38 -9.55
N ASN A 982 23.30 34.02 -9.09
CA ASN A 982 23.33 35.39 -8.54
C ASN A 982 24.20 35.54 -7.28
N ASN A 983 24.62 34.44 -6.64
CA ASN A 983 25.44 34.47 -5.44
C ASN A 983 26.62 33.49 -5.54
N HIS A 984 27.67 33.90 -6.25
CA HIS A 984 28.90 33.13 -6.45
C HIS A 984 29.58 32.68 -5.13
N GLU A 985 29.43 33.42 -4.03
CA GLU A 985 29.96 32.99 -2.72
C GLU A 985 29.14 31.84 -2.14
N ALA A 986 27.81 31.89 -2.27
CA ALA A 986 26.95 30.79 -1.86
C ALA A 986 27.17 29.55 -2.73
N LEU A 987 27.22 29.71 -4.06
CA LEU A 987 27.58 28.61 -4.97
C LEU A 987 28.85 27.90 -4.49
N LYS A 988 29.92 28.65 -4.26
CA LYS A 988 31.21 28.07 -3.86
C LYS A 988 31.14 27.37 -2.49
N LYS A 989 30.43 27.93 -1.50
CA LYS A 989 30.23 27.28 -0.20
C LYS A 989 29.47 25.94 -0.31
N ALA A 990 28.47 25.87 -1.18
CA ALA A 990 27.82 24.62 -1.55
C ALA A 990 28.82 23.60 -2.13
N GLN A 991 29.76 24.07 -2.95
CA GLN A 991 30.79 23.20 -3.51
C GLN A 991 31.75 22.67 -2.45
N ASP A 992 32.32 23.55 -1.64
CA ASP A 992 33.30 23.20 -0.61
C ASP A 992 32.71 22.22 0.44
N GLU A 993 31.42 22.36 0.78
CA GLU A 993 30.68 21.40 1.62
C GLU A 993 30.62 19.98 1.01
N LEU A 994 30.22 19.88 -0.26
CA LEU A 994 30.06 18.59 -0.94
C LEU A 994 31.39 17.86 -1.18
N ASP A 995 32.42 18.63 -1.51
CA ASP A 995 33.80 18.13 -1.58
C ASP A 995 34.27 17.60 -0.21
N THR A 996 33.74 18.12 0.90
CA THR A 996 34.06 17.72 2.28
C THR A 996 33.25 16.51 2.77
N HIS A 997 31.92 16.51 2.61
CA HIS A 997 31.04 15.50 3.24
C HIS A 997 30.82 14.24 2.40
N ILE A 998 30.95 14.32 1.07
CA ILE A 998 30.81 13.17 0.16
C ILE A 998 32.17 12.76 -0.41
N GLY A 999 33.02 13.76 -0.67
CA GLY A 999 34.30 13.59 -1.33
C GLY A 999 34.15 13.35 -2.84
N LYS A 1000 35.22 13.64 -3.59
CA LYS A 1000 35.26 13.48 -5.06
C LYS A 1000 35.29 12.02 -5.54
N ASN A 1001 34.93 11.07 -4.66
CA ASN A 1001 34.98 9.61 -4.84
C ASN A 1001 33.65 8.85 -4.59
N ARG A 1002 32.47 9.51 -4.55
CA ARG A 1002 31.13 8.86 -4.80
C ARG A 1002 30.02 9.83 -5.27
N TRP A 1003 28.92 9.29 -5.81
CA TRP A 1003 27.65 10.01 -6.04
C TRP A 1003 26.90 10.28 -4.71
N VAL A 1004 25.91 11.17 -4.74
CA VAL A 1004 24.96 11.39 -3.62
C VAL A 1004 23.78 10.41 -3.70
N GLN A 1005 23.61 9.58 -2.68
CA GLN A 1005 22.43 8.74 -2.46
C GLN A 1005 21.35 9.51 -1.68
N GLU A 1006 20.11 9.01 -1.65
CA GLU A 1006 19.04 9.65 -0.84
C GLU A 1006 19.40 9.73 0.67
N SER A 1007 20.26 8.81 1.14
CA SER A 1007 20.82 8.76 2.48
C SER A 1007 21.94 9.77 2.77
N ASP A 1008 22.56 10.35 1.74
CA ASP A 1008 23.64 11.33 1.87
C ASP A 1008 23.12 12.77 2.04
N ILE A 1009 21.87 12.99 1.60
CA ILE A 1009 21.15 14.26 1.64
C ILE A 1009 21.30 14.94 3.01
N LYS A 1010 21.11 14.20 4.11
CA LYS A 1010 21.24 14.67 5.51
C LYS A 1010 22.62 15.26 5.95
N ASN A 1011 23.60 15.38 5.06
CA ASN A 1011 24.94 15.90 5.38
C ASN A 1011 25.32 17.12 4.51
N LEU A 1012 24.36 17.73 3.80
CA LEU A 1012 24.60 18.71 2.72
C LEU A 1012 23.89 20.04 3.00
N VAL A 1013 24.06 20.50 4.24
CA VAL A 1013 23.29 21.55 4.91
C VAL A 1013 23.23 22.85 4.09
N TYR A 1014 24.38 23.34 3.63
CA TYR A 1014 24.53 24.57 2.87
C TYR A 1014 23.97 24.44 1.45
N LEU A 1015 24.28 23.33 0.78
CA LEU A 1015 23.74 22.96 -0.52
C LEU A 1015 22.23 23.01 -0.55
N GLN A 1016 21.64 22.57 0.56
CA GLN A 1016 20.21 22.54 0.75
C GLN A 1016 19.72 23.91 1.19
N ALA A 1017 20.44 24.66 2.02
CA ALA A 1017 20.08 26.03 2.40
C ALA A 1017 19.78 26.90 1.17
N ILE A 1018 20.70 26.92 0.20
CA ILE A 1018 20.58 27.55 -1.13
C ILE A 1018 19.22 27.34 -1.81
N VAL A 1019 18.68 26.13 -1.69
CA VAL A 1019 17.54 25.69 -2.48
C VAL A 1019 16.30 26.33 -1.95
N LYS A 1020 16.13 26.21 -0.64
CA LYS A 1020 14.97 26.75 0.03
C LYS A 1020 15.13 28.28 0.15
N GLU A 1021 16.35 28.82 0.16
CA GLU A 1021 16.67 30.25 -0.09
C GLU A 1021 16.21 30.76 -1.47
N SER A 1022 15.90 29.85 -2.41
CA SER A 1022 15.37 30.22 -3.72
C SER A 1022 13.87 30.00 -3.86
N LEU A 1023 13.34 28.93 -3.27
CA LEU A 1023 11.89 28.74 -3.11
C LEU A 1023 11.27 29.76 -2.15
N ARG A 1024 12.10 30.36 -1.27
CA ARG A 1024 11.86 31.60 -0.52
C ARG A 1024 11.44 32.73 -1.42
N LEU A 1025 12.26 33.00 -2.41
CA LEU A 1025 12.29 34.27 -3.10
C LEU A 1025 11.31 34.20 -4.29
N TYR A 1026 11.27 33.05 -4.98
CA TYR A 1026 10.44 32.82 -6.17
C TYR A 1026 9.62 31.53 -5.95
N SER A 1027 8.30 31.58 -6.24
CA SER A 1027 7.40 30.42 -6.12
C SER A 1027 6.65 30.16 -7.43
N PRO A 1028 6.30 28.90 -7.79
CA PRO A 1028 5.53 28.56 -9.01
C PRO A 1028 4.10 29.10 -9.10
N GLY A 1029 3.64 29.92 -8.15
CA GLY A 1029 2.22 30.06 -7.80
C GLY A 1029 1.29 31.04 -8.54
N PRO A 1030 1.64 31.83 -9.58
CA PRO A 1030 0.71 32.80 -10.18
C PRO A 1030 -0.24 32.15 -11.22
N LEU A 1031 -0.90 31.07 -10.81
CA LEU A 1031 -1.55 30.08 -11.68
C LEU A 1031 -3.05 29.85 -11.42
N LEU A 1032 -3.72 30.65 -10.57
CA LEU A 1032 -5.05 30.32 -10.04
C LEU A 1032 -6.18 31.38 -10.12
N LEU A 1033 -5.94 32.63 -10.56
CA LEU A 1033 -7.00 33.67 -10.70
C LEU A 1033 -6.64 34.81 -11.70
N PRO A 1034 -6.88 34.67 -13.02
CA PRO A 1034 -6.35 35.61 -14.03
C PRO A 1034 -6.81 37.06 -13.85
N HIS A 1035 -5.85 37.99 -13.76
CA HIS A 1035 -6.10 39.43 -13.73
C HIS A 1035 -6.25 40.03 -15.15
N GLU A 1036 -7.29 39.62 -15.88
CA GLU A 1036 -7.85 40.41 -17.00
C GLU A 1036 -9.24 40.94 -16.63
N SER A 1037 -9.31 42.20 -16.19
CA SER A 1037 -10.48 42.81 -15.54
C SER A 1037 -11.63 43.16 -16.50
N ARG A 1038 -12.19 42.17 -17.22
CA ARG A 1038 -13.40 42.35 -18.06
C ARG A 1038 -14.69 42.57 -17.26
N ILE A 1039 -14.62 42.52 -15.93
CA ILE A 1039 -15.70 42.95 -15.03
C ILE A 1039 -16.06 44.44 -15.27
N VAL A 1040 -15.07 45.30 -15.57
CA VAL A 1040 -15.33 46.72 -15.90
C VAL A 1040 -16.23 46.82 -17.13
N LEU A 1041 -15.94 46.07 -18.20
CA LEU A 1041 -16.79 46.02 -19.39
C LEU A 1041 -18.19 45.47 -19.11
N LEU A 1042 -18.34 44.47 -18.22
CA LEU A 1042 -19.68 43.95 -17.88
C LEU A 1042 -20.49 44.96 -17.06
N VAL A 1043 -19.86 45.68 -16.13
CA VAL A 1043 -20.50 46.74 -15.34
C VAL A 1043 -20.83 47.94 -16.24
N ASP A 1044 -19.91 48.43 -17.08
CA ASP A 1044 -20.17 49.51 -18.03
C ASP A 1044 -21.23 49.12 -19.07
N MET A 1045 -21.25 47.89 -19.59
CA MET A 1045 -22.31 47.46 -20.51
C MET A 1045 -23.70 47.46 -19.87
N ILE A 1046 -23.79 47.19 -18.56
CA ILE A 1046 -25.05 47.27 -17.80
C ILE A 1046 -25.38 48.73 -17.47
N TYR A 1047 -24.39 49.53 -17.05
CA TYR A 1047 -24.58 50.93 -16.62
C TYR A 1047 -24.86 51.89 -17.80
N GLN A 1048 -24.24 51.66 -18.96
CA GLN A 1048 -24.48 52.44 -20.18
C GLN A 1048 -25.79 52.02 -20.89
N LYS A 1049 -26.14 50.72 -20.91
CA LYS A 1049 -27.47 50.31 -21.39
C LYS A 1049 -28.60 50.81 -20.49
N GLY A 1050 -28.33 51.00 -19.19
CA GLY A 1050 -29.22 51.68 -18.24
C GLY A 1050 -29.37 53.20 -18.45
N ARG A 1051 -28.81 53.78 -19.51
CA ARG A 1051 -29.04 55.17 -19.96
C ARG A 1051 -29.63 55.27 -21.38
N ALA A 1052 -30.03 54.14 -21.98
CA ALA A 1052 -30.58 54.07 -23.33
C ALA A 1052 -32.01 53.48 -23.37
N TYR A 1053 -32.70 53.50 -22.22
CA TYR A 1053 -34.11 53.18 -21.99
C TYR A 1053 -34.64 54.09 -20.88
#